data_AF-A0A1B7YT37-F1
#
_entry.id   AF-A0A1B7YT37-F1
#
_cell.length_a   1.000
_cell.length_b   1.000
_cell.length_c   1.000
_cell.angle_alpha   90.00
_cell.angle_beta   90.00
_cell.angle_gamma   90.00
#
_symmetry.space_group_name_H-M   'P 1'
#
loop_
_entity.id
_entity.type
_entity.pdbx_description
1 polymer ?
#
loop_
_entity_poly.entity_id
_entity_poly.type
_entity_poly.pdbx_seq_one_letter_code
_entity_poly.pdbx_strand_id
1 'polypeptide(L)'
;MPTAWDPSILGVREANPRTVIEGDLISDLDIAVPVRDGTILRGNVHRPLGQEGQKLPVLFNYTVYGKDGATDISIFPASTGLEKDRITEHYIFEAADPGWWCPRGYAVAYVDARGSCQSDGDKSYYSRDVGLDGYDIVEWLAKQQWSNGKVGMYGASGYAMLQYLVAAEQPPSLAAIIPIDGMTDIYREMARKGGIPETHFSEVYPTLYNWGKNLVEDPTDGPKTHPYFDEYWQSKIAALDKIQCPAYVICSWNDHGIHTRGTLNAWEKITSREKYLELHGHQKWEWAALDESLSRHKAFLDHYLLGLSTEIQFWPRVRYVVRERHYVGEWRYSDAFPIPETQYTKLFPTPTGGLSKISQPAEHQVSYDAKEGEVVFELPLRNSLEFVGHAKLRLWVEVAEGGDNLDLFITLRKKDKKGNEVYFPWLTIIDDGPIGFGWLRASRRELDEAKSTPWRPVHLHRRDLEPLKPGDVVCVDIEIQPTSCRFRAGDRLDLVVSGHDYGNFPGLPVVRHNDTINKGRHIIHFGGKYDSHLLLPVLPGFQNSFSRKKSWIKMTIACRRIPGWSEEKFLEEYTGVHAEATRHVSNVVPHLRNYTQVVGLPHVDVKGIPTGGLAAWDAVTTLGWTTLHALWGSFRNPAYKASAGNHVFTDSSAQTGILSQSFAEIMFDPIAFEKLGKKPAVLQVLLARSRAGAHSDPSEADLEARADHVGKIGAGTGLLRYVLNRAVVSSTVESIFEGTPFSTTDWTTMSAFEQYWFPDRESVISFLSENERSGKIFGTLPKSFDLSKSFAVIGDENIVVEKELF
;
A
#
# COMPACT_ATOMS: atom_id res chain seq x y z
N MET A 1 -17.02 -31.74 0.64
CA MET A 1 -16.46 -30.89 -0.43
C MET A 1 -17.31 -31.07 -1.69
N PRO A 2 -17.34 -30.10 -2.63
CA PRO A 2 -18.00 -30.27 -3.92
C PRO A 2 -17.30 -31.34 -4.78
N THR A 3 -18.05 -31.91 -5.73
CA THR A 3 -17.71 -33.11 -6.50
C THR A 3 -16.62 -32.97 -7.57
N ALA A 4 -16.07 -31.79 -7.86
CA ALA A 4 -15.05 -31.67 -8.92
C ALA A 4 -13.61 -31.91 -8.45
N TRP A 5 -13.40 -32.19 -7.16
CA TRP A 5 -12.18 -32.83 -6.65
C TRP A 5 -12.46 -34.29 -6.26
N ASP A 6 -13.48 -34.91 -6.85
CA ASP A 6 -13.84 -36.32 -6.59
C ASP A 6 -12.82 -37.25 -7.27
N PRO A 7 -12.07 -38.07 -6.50
CA PRO A 7 -11.06 -38.97 -7.03
C PRO A 7 -11.61 -40.09 -7.91
N SER A 8 -12.92 -40.35 -7.86
CA SER A 8 -13.57 -41.31 -8.75
C SER A 8 -13.87 -40.73 -10.15
N ILE A 9 -13.83 -39.40 -10.29
CA ILE A 9 -14.05 -38.68 -11.56
C ILE A 9 -12.69 -38.30 -12.18
N LEU A 10 -11.74 -37.82 -11.39
CA LEU A 10 -10.36 -37.47 -11.80
C LEU A 10 -9.37 -38.64 -11.72
N GLY A 11 -9.88 -39.86 -11.53
CA GLY A 11 -9.10 -40.97 -10.98
C GLY A 11 -7.86 -41.39 -11.75
N VAL A 12 -6.90 -41.89 -10.98
CA VAL A 12 -5.72 -42.63 -11.43
C VAL A 12 -6.16 -43.80 -12.31
N ARG A 13 -6.16 -43.58 -13.63
CA ARG A 13 -6.63 -44.53 -14.64
C ARG A 13 -5.46 -45.17 -15.38
N GLU A 14 -5.74 -46.24 -16.13
CA GLU A 14 -4.74 -46.77 -17.05
C GLU A 14 -4.52 -45.83 -18.24
N ALA A 15 -3.28 -45.76 -18.72
CA ALA A 15 -2.94 -44.98 -19.91
C ALA A 15 -3.56 -45.64 -21.14
N ASN A 16 -4.28 -44.87 -21.94
CA ASN A 16 -4.95 -45.31 -23.17
C ASN A 16 -4.51 -44.44 -24.36
N PRO A 17 -3.27 -44.61 -24.88
CA PRO A 17 -2.69 -43.74 -25.89
C PRO A 17 -3.51 -43.76 -27.19
N ARG A 18 -4.00 -42.59 -27.61
CA ARG A 18 -4.88 -42.44 -28.78
C ARG A 18 -4.88 -41.01 -29.30
N THR A 19 -5.08 -40.85 -30.61
CA THR A 19 -5.38 -39.55 -31.22
C THR A 19 -6.90 -39.39 -31.33
N VAL A 20 -7.43 -38.24 -30.91
CA VAL A 20 -8.84 -37.85 -31.10
C VAL A 20 -8.93 -36.54 -31.89
N ILE A 21 -10.07 -36.32 -32.56
CA ILE A 21 -10.40 -35.06 -33.23
C ILE A 21 -11.69 -34.56 -32.60
N GLU A 22 -11.63 -33.37 -32.02
CA GLU A 22 -12.73 -32.73 -31.27
C GLU A 22 -12.77 -31.25 -31.68
N GLY A 23 -13.87 -30.83 -32.32
CA GLY A 23 -13.97 -29.50 -32.93
C GLY A 23 -12.82 -29.24 -33.92
N ASP A 24 -12.11 -28.12 -33.70
CA ASP A 24 -10.95 -27.71 -34.49
C ASP A 24 -9.61 -28.22 -33.92
N LEU A 25 -9.62 -29.20 -33.02
CA LEU A 25 -8.42 -29.76 -32.37
C LEU A 25 -8.14 -31.19 -32.80
N ILE A 26 -6.85 -31.50 -33.03
CA ILE A 26 -6.31 -32.86 -33.05
C ILE A 26 -5.46 -33.08 -31.80
N SER A 27 -5.86 -34.05 -30.98
CA SER A 27 -5.32 -34.28 -29.64
C SER A 27 -4.72 -35.68 -29.50
N ASP A 28 -3.40 -35.76 -29.29
CA ASP A 28 -2.70 -36.99 -28.93
C ASP A 28 -2.74 -37.17 -27.41
N LEU A 29 -3.53 -38.12 -26.92
CA LEU A 29 -3.78 -38.37 -25.50
C LEU A 29 -2.90 -39.49 -24.95
N ASP A 30 -2.60 -39.43 -23.66
CA ASP A 30 -1.82 -40.41 -22.87
C ASP A 30 -0.44 -40.77 -23.45
N ILE A 31 0.18 -39.84 -24.19
CA ILE A 31 1.49 -40.01 -24.82
C ILE A 31 2.57 -40.35 -23.79
N ALA A 32 3.52 -41.20 -24.19
CA ALA A 32 4.64 -41.62 -23.35
C ALA A 32 5.85 -40.70 -23.56
N VAL A 33 6.28 -40.01 -22.51
CA VAL A 33 7.46 -39.14 -22.47
C VAL A 33 8.51 -39.79 -21.57
N PRO A 34 9.53 -40.49 -22.13
CA PRO A 34 10.60 -41.06 -21.35
C PRO A 34 11.57 -39.98 -20.88
N VAL A 35 11.85 -39.94 -19.57
CA VAL A 35 12.88 -39.08 -18.97
C VAL A 35 14.20 -39.84 -18.78
N ARG A 36 15.27 -39.15 -18.34
CA ARG A 36 16.67 -39.63 -18.32
C ARG A 36 16.93 -40.97 -17.63
N ASP A 37 16.10 -41.36 -16.66
CA ASP A 37 16.24 -42.62 -15.91
C ASP A 37 15.39 -43.77 -16.47
N GLY A 38 14.63 -43.53 -17.54
CA GLY A 38 13.72 -44.48 -18.17
C GLY A 38 12.29 -44.44 -17.63
N THR A 39 11.98 -43.60 -16.64
CA THR A 39 10.61 -43.39 -16.14
C THR A 39 9.73 -42.82 -17.25
N ILE A 40 8.50 -43.31 -17.39
CA ILE A 40 7.56 -42.82 -18.40
C ILE A 40 6.58 -41.85 -17.76
N LEU A 41 6.66 -40.59 -18.18
CA LEU A 41 5.67 -39.57 -17.85
C LEU A 41 4.57 -39.55 -18.91
N ARG A 42 3.36 -39.17 -18.51
CA ARG A 42 2.17 -39.16 -19.37
C ARG A 42 1.75 -37.75 -19.72
N GLY A 43 1.43 -37.54 -20.99
CA GLY A 43 1.00 -36.24 -21.49
C GLY A 43 -0.18 -36.29 -22.45
N ASN A 44 -0.76 -35.12 -22.69
CA ASN A 44 -1.75 -34.85 -23.74
C ASN A 44 -1.20 -33.70 -24.60
N VAL A 45 -1.26 -33.82 -25.92
CA VAL A 45 -0.81 -32.77 -26.85
C VAL A 45 -1.95 -32.40 -27.80
N HIS A 46 -2.40 -31.16 -27.70
CA HIS A 46 -3.44 -30.57 -28.53
C HIS A 46 -2.79 -29.69 -29.60
N ARG A 47 -3.28 -29.77 -30.84
CA ARG A 47 -2.83 -28.96 -31.98
C ARG A 47 -4.04 -28.54 -32.83
N PRO A 48 -3.95 -27.43 -33.59
CA PRO A 48 -4.97 -27.07 -34.57
C PRO A 48 -5.12 -28.14 -35.67
N LEU A 49 -6.36 -28.54 -35.93
CA LEU A 49 -6.75 -29.39 -37.06
C LEU A 49 -6.47 -28.66 -38.39
N GLY A 50 -6.03 -29.40 -39.42
CA GLY A 50 -5.73 -28.85 -40.74
C GLY A 50 -4.40 -28.07 -40.84
N GLN A 51 -3.57 -28.09 -39.80
CA GLN A 51 -2.23 -27.49 -39.79
C GLN A 51 -1.11 -28.53 -39.53
N GLU A 52 -1.37 -29.81 -39.76
CA GLU A 52 -0.48 -30.94 -39.39
C GLU A 52 0.89 -30.89 -40.09
N GLY A 53 1.00 -30.18 -41.22
CA GLY A 53 2.26 -29.94 -41.93
C GLY A 53 3.06 -28.73 -41.42
N GLN A 54 2.52 -27.94 -40.49
CA GLN A 54 3.20 -26.76 -39.93
C GLN A 54 4.09 -27.13 -38.73
N LYS A 55 5.13 -26.33 -38.52
CA LYS A 55 6.01 -26.44 -37.35
C LYS A 55 5.52 -25.44 -36.30
N LEU A 56 4.92 -25.94 -35.23
CA LEU A 56 4.28 -25.15 -34.20
C LEU A 56 5.20 -24.89 -33.00
N PRO A 57 5.15 -23.70 -32.37
CA PRO A 57 5.67 -23.47 -31.03
C PRO A 57 4.86 -24.28 -30.01
N VAL A 58 5.51 -24.73 -28.94
CA VAL A 58 4.88 -25.56 -27.90
C VAL A 58 4.64 -24.75 -26.63
N LEU A 59 3.41 -24.75 -26.13
CA LEU A 59 3.04 -24.19 -24.84
C LEU A 59 2.88 -25.31 -23.82
N PHE A 60 3.89 -25.47 -22.98
CA PHE A 60 4.02 -26.57 -22.03
C PHE A 60 3.45 -26.20 -20.65
N ASN A 61 2.50 -27.01 -20.20
CA ASN A 61 1.80 -26.87 -18.93
C ASN A 61 2.12 -28.13 -18.10
N TYR A 62 3.09 -28.01 -17.19
CA TYR A 62 3.52 -29.12 -16.34
C TYR A 62 2.67 -29.16 -15.07
N THR A 63 2.10 -30.30 -14.70
CA THR A 63 1.08 -30.39 -13.63
C THR A 63 1.36 -31.45 -12.57
N VAL A 64 1.00 -31.15 -11.33
CA VAL A 64 0.90 -32.10 -10.21
C VAL A 64 -0.55 -32.47 -9.88
N TYR A 65 -1.53 -31.87 -10.57
CA TYR A 65 -2.97 -32.01 -10.30
C TYR A 65 -3.69 -32.97 -11.25
N GLY A 66 -3.10 -33.23 -12.42
CA GLY A 66 -3.69 -34.04 -13.49
C GLY A 66 -3.80 -33.28 -14.81
N LYS A 67 -3.46 -33.94 -15.91
CA LYS A 67 -3.56 -33.45 -17.30
C LYS A 67 -4.91 -33.70 -17.98
N ASP A 68 -5.84 -34.36 -17.29
CA ASP A 68 -7.06 -34.94 -17.84
C ASP A 68 -8.31 -34.29 -17.24
N GLY A 69 -9.29 -33.99 -18.10
CA GLY A 69 -10.61 -33.50 -17.69
C GLY A 69 -10.77 -31.98 -17.87
N ALA A 70 -11.94 -31.59 -18.40
CA ALA A 70 -12.35 -30.19 -18.43
C ALA A 70 -12.75 -29.72 -17.04
N THR A 71 -12.48 -28.46 -16.72
CA THR A 71 -12.77 -27.90 -15.40
C THR A 71 -14.27 -27.68 -15.21
N ASP A 72 -14.90 -28.38 -14.27
CA ASP A 72 -16.24 -27.99 -13.80
C ASP A 72 -16.12 -26.75 -12.90
N ILE A 73 -16.19 -25.58 -13.51
CA ILE A 73 -16.07 -24.32 -12.79
C ILE A 73 -17.25 -24.02 -11.84
N SER A 74 -18.32 -24.83 -11.84
CA SER A 74 -19.49 -24.61 -10.96
C SER A 74 -19.19 -24.85 -9.47
N ILE A 75 -18.03 -25.43 -9.16
CA ILE A 75 -17.52 -25.63 -7.79
C ILE A 75 -16.93 -24.36 -7.18
N PHE A 76 -16.50 -23.41 -8.01
CA PHE A 76 -15.83 -22.20 -7.54
C PHE A 76 -16.88 -21.17 -7.12
N PRO A 77 -16.63 -20.39 -6.06
CA PRO A 77 -17.51 -19.29 -5.73
C PRO A 77 -17.44 -18.23 -6.85
N ALA A 78 -18.55 -17.53 -7.09
CA ALA A 78 -18.65 -16.51 -8.13
C ALA A 78 -17.62 -15.38 -7.97
N SER A 79 -17.17 -15.14 -6.74
CA SER A 79 -16.08 -14.23 -6.36
C SER A 79 -14.72 -14.56 -6.99
N THR A 80 -14.56 -15.69 -7.70
CA THR A 80 -13.36 -16.02 -8.49
C THR A 80 -13.29 -15.31 -9.83
N GLY A 81 -14.42 -14.81 -10.34
CA GLY A 81 -14.55 -14.18 -11.67
C GLY A 81 -14.27 -15.12 -12.86
N LEU A 82 -14.22 -16.44 -12.63
CA LEU A 82 -14.05 -17.44 -13.67
C LEU A 82 -15.43 -17.80 -14.26
N GLU A 83 -15.80 -17.13 -15.36
CA GLU A 83 -17.10 -17.30 -16.02
C GLU A 83 -17.01 -18.23 -17.24
N LYS A 84 -18.10 -18.94 -17.56
CA LYS A 84 -18.13 -20.00 -18.60
C LYS A 84 -17.89 -19.50 -20.03
N ASP A 85 -18.14 -18.22 -20.29
CA ASP A 85 -17.94 -17.56 -21.58
C ASP A 85 -16.49 -17.10 -21.81
N ARG A 86 -15.65 -17.13 -20.77
CA ARG A 86 -14.23 -16.75 -20.82
C ARG A 86 -13.29 -17.94 -21.09
N ILE A 87 -13.81 -19.17 -21.09
CA ILE A 87 -13.07 -20.41 -21.27
C ILE A 87 -13.76 -21.33 -22.28
N THR A 88 -13.01 -22.23 -22.93
CA THR A 88 -13.58 -23.27 -23.80
C THR A 88 -13.86 -24.56 -23.04
N GLU A 89 -14.56 -25.49 -23.69
CA GLU A 89 -14.80 -26.84 -23.14
C GLU A 89 -13.53 -27.66 -22.90
N HIS A 90 -12.38 -27.22 -23.43
CA HIS A 90 -11.08 -27.87 -23.24
C HIS A 90 -10.24 -27.26 -22.10
N TYR A 91 -10.75 -26.26 -21.37
CA TYR A 91 -9.99 -25.57 -20.33
C TYR A 91 -9.69 -26.46 -19.11
N ILE A 92 -8.40 -26.64 -18.84
CA ILE A 92 -7.87 -27.23 -17.61
C ILE A 92 -7.47 -26.10 -16.65
N PHE A 93 -7.91 -26.22 -15.40
CA PHE A 93 -7.76 -25.20 -14.36
C PHE A 93 -6.31 -24.75 -14.20
N GLU A 94 -6.12 -23.44 -14.09
CA GLU A 94 -4.80 -22.77 -13.98
C GLU A 94 -3.88 -22.90 -15.20
N ALA A 95 -4.26 -23.63 -16.25
CA ALA A 95 -3.40 -23.90 -17.41
C ALA A 95 -3.81 -23.11 -18.67
N ALA A 96 -3.05 -23.26 -19.76
CA ALA A 96 -3.38 -22.70 -21.07
C ALA A 96 -4.60 -23.40 -21.67
N ASP A 97 -5.60 -22.65 -22.17
CA ASP A 97 -6.78 -23.20 -22.84
C ASP A 97 -6.47 -23.70 -24.28
N PRO A 98 -6.61 -24.99 -24.63
CA PRO A 98 -6.32 -25.49 -25.97
C PRO A 98 -7.24 -24.91 -27.03
N GLY A 99 -8.52 -24.70 -26.71
CA GLY A 99 -9.50 -24.11 -27.63
C GLY A 99 -9.22 -22.63 -27.91
N TRP A 100 -8.52 -21.91 -27.02
CA TRP A 100 -8.04 -20.55 -27.29
C TRP A 100 -6.69 -20.55 -28.03
N TRP A 101 -5.71 -21.32 -27.56
CA TRP A 101 -4.32 -21.26 -28.05
C TRP A 101 -4.08 -22.01 -29.37
N CYS A 102 -4.68 -23.18 -29.57
CA CYS A 102 -4.43 -23.98 -30.77
C CYS A 102 -4.89 -23.30 -32.08
N PRO A 103 -6.12 -22.73 -32.18
CA PRO A 103 -6.53 -21.97 -33.37
C PRO A 103 -5.66 -20.74 -33.67
N ARG A 104 -4.85 -20.30 -32.70
CA ARG A 104 -3.91 -19.18 -32.80
C ARG A 104 -2.47 -19.60 -33.15
N GLY A 105 -2.27 -20.86 -33.55
CA GLY A 105 -1.02 -21.37 -34.12
C GLY A 105 -0.04 -21.98 -33.09
N TYR A 106 -0.53 -22.44 -31.95
CA TYR A 106 0.29 -23.10 -30.91
C TYR A 106 -0.07 -24.58 -30.80
N ALA A 107 0.89 -25.40 -30.36
CA ALA A 107 0.59 -26.71 -29.78
C ALA A 107 0.52 -26.56 -28.25
N VAL A 108 -0.54 -27.04 -27.60
CA VAL A 108 -0.65 -27.04 -26.13
C VAL A 108 -0.34 -28.44 -25.61
N ALA A 109 0.66 -28.55 -24.73
CA ALA A 109 1.06 -29.80 -24.13
C ALA A 109 0.84 -29.78 -22.62
N TYR A 110 0.11 -30.76 -22.10
CA TYR A 110 0.01 -31.06 -20.67
C TYR A 110 0.83 -32.31 -20.37
N VAL A 111 1.58 -32.32 -19.28
CA VAL A 111 2.29 -33.53 -18.81
C VAL A 111 2.14 -33.66 -17.30
N ASP A 112 1.73 -34.83 -16.84
CA ASP A 112 1.70 -35.19 -15.42
C ASP A 112 3.14 -35.34 -14.91
N ALA A 113 3.50 -34.64 -13.85
CA ALA A 113 4.76 -34.80 -13.15
C ALA A 113 4.96 -36.24 -12.63
N ARG A 114 6.20 -36.60 -12.31
CA ARG A 114 6.55 -37.92 -11.76
C ARG A 114 5.62 -38.33 -10.62
N GLY A 115 5.17 -39.58 -10.66
CA GLY A 115 4.21 -40.17 -9.73
C GLY A 115 2.84 -39.46 -9.65
N SER A 116 2.53 -38.49 -10.52
CA SER A 116 1.23 -37.84 -10.58
C SER A 116 0.29 -38.57 -11.53
N CYS A 117 -0.93 -38.83 -11.08
CA CYS A 117 -2.02 -39.40 -11.88
C CYS A 117 -1.61 -40.64 -12.70
N GLN A 118 -1.35 -40.50 -14.01
CA GLN A 118 -0.96 -41.64 -14.88
C GLN A 118 0.56 -41.81 -15.06
N SER A 119 1.39 -40.87 -14.59
CA SER A 119 2.86 -40.93 -14.71
C SER A 119 3.49 -41.93 -13.73
N ASP A 120 4.54 -42.61 -14.20
CA ASP A 120 5.31 -43.56 -13.39
C ASP A 120 6.20 -42.86 -12.34
N GLY A 121 6.79 -43.66 -11.44
CA GLY A 121 7.70 -43.20 -10.38
C GLY A 121 6.99 -42.73 -9.10
N ASP A 122 7.80 -42.37 -8.09
CA ASP A 122 7.32 -41.80 -6.82
C ASP A 122 7.28 -40.27 -6.88
N LYS A 123 6.32 -39.66 -6.19
CA LYS A 123 6.04 -38.21 -6.25
C LYS A 123 6.64 -37.46 -5.06
N SER A 124 7.54 -36.52 -5.36
CA SER A 124 8.20 -35.64 -4.38
C SER A 124 7.54 -34.26 -4.31
N TYR A 125 7.42 -33.69 -3.11
CA TYR A 125 6.72 -32.43 -2.88
C TYR A 125 7.58 -31.23 -3.31
N TYR A 126 7.43 -30.83 -4.58
CA TYR A 126 8.12 -29.70 -5.25
C TYR A 126 9.66 -29.72 -5.12
N SER A 127 10.24 -30.91 -5.20
CA SER A 127 11.68 -31.11 -5.12
C SER A 127 12.37 -30.99 -6.49
N ARG A 128 13.70 -30.87 -6.49
CA ARG A 128 14.51 -30.56 -7.68
C ARG A 128 14.42 -31.60 -8.82
N ASP A 129 14.20 -32.86 -8.48
CA ASP A 129 13.93 -33.97 -9.41
C ASP A 129 12.79 -33.64 -10.39
N VAL A 130 11.72 -33.00 -9.91
CA VAL A 130 10.61 -32.56 -10.77
C VAL A 130 11.09 -31.52 -11.81
N GLY A 131 12.00 -30.63 -11.43
CA GLY A 131 12.66 -29.68 -12.35
C GLY A 131 13.53 -30.36 -13.41
N LEU A 132 14.24 -31.42 -13.02
CA LEU A 132 15.07 -32.23 -13.93
C LEU A 132 14.21 -33.03 -14.93
N ASP A 133 13.11 -33.62 -14.48
CA ASP A 133 12.15 -34.28 -15.39
C ASP A 133 11.54 -33.27 -16.38
N GLY A 134 11.18 -32.07 -15.92
CA GLY A 134 10.69 -31.01 -16.80
C GLY A 134 11.71 -30.51 -17.83
N TYR A 135 13.01 -30.55 -17.52
CA TYR A 135 14.07 -30.33 -18.52
C TYR A 135 13.98 -31.38 -19.64
N ASP A 136 13.83 -32.66 -19.28
CA ASP A 136 13.75 -33.75 -20.25
C ASP A 136 12.47 -33.65 -21.10
N ILE A 137 11.34 -33.28 -20.49
CA ILE A 137 10.07 -33.04 -21.20
C ILE A 137 10.21 -31.88 -22.20
N VAL A 138 10.80 -30.74 -21.81
CA VAL A 138 11.03 -29.61 -22.75
C VAL A 138 11.88 -30.06 -23.93
N GLU A 139 12.97 -30.78 -23.67
CA GLU A 139 13.87 -31.30 -24.70
C GLU A 139 13.25 -32.41 -25.56
N TRP A 140 12.25 -33.13 -25.05
CA TRP A 140 11.45 -34.09 -25.81
C TRP A 140 10.41 -33.40 -26.69
N LEU A 141 9.67 -32.43 -26.15
CA LEU A 141 8.65 -31.66 -26.88
C LEU A 141 9.24 -30.89 -28.06
N ALA A 142 10.42 -30.29 -27.88
CA ALA A 142 11.13 -29.57 -28.93
C ALA A 142 11.55 -30.45 -30.13
N LYS A 143 11.68 -31.77 -29.94
CA LYS A 143 12.13 -32.72 -30.97
C LYS A 143 10.99 -33.37 -31.76
N GLN A 144 9.73 -33.08 -31.42
CA GLN A 144 8.59 -33.69 -32.08
C GLN A 144 8.43 -33.22 -33.53
N GLN A 145 7.90 -34.07 -34.40
CA GLN A 145 7.82 -33.79 -35.85
C GLN A 145 6.96 -32.58 -36.20
N TRP A 146 6.03 -32.20 -35.34
CA TRP A 146 5.18 -31.00 -35.46
C TRP A 146 5.73 -29.78 -34.70
N SER A 147 6.83 -29.90 -33.94
CA SER A 147 7.42 -28.79 -33.19
C SER A 147 8.38 -27.96 -34.04
N ASN A 148 8.41 -26.64 -33.80
CA ASN A 148 9.42 -25.72 -34.33
C ASN A 148 10.73 -25.69 -33.50
N GLY A 149 10.83 -26.48 -32.43
CA GLY A 149 11.98 -26.52 -31.53
C GLY A 149 12.00 -25.43 -30.45
N LYS A 150 10.91 -24.67 -30.29
CA LYS A 150 10.74 -23.67 -29.22
C LYS A 150 9.59 -24.06 -28.31
N VAL A 151 9.91 -24.21 -27.02
CA VAL A 151 8.94 -24.49 -25.96
C VAL A 151 8.88 -23.27 -25.05
N GLY A 152 7.67 -22.80 -24.74
CA GLY A 152 7.43 -21.87 -23.64
C GLY A 152 6.62 -22.58 -22.57
N MET A 153 6.82 -22.23 -21.31
CA MET A 153 5.96 -22.74 -20.23
C MET A 153 4.92 -21.72 -19.79
N TYR A 154 3.79 -22.22 -19.30
CA TYR A 154 2.62 -21.42 -18.92
C TYR A 154 1.87 -22.05 -17.76
N GLY A 155 1.11 -21.20 -17.06
CA GLY A 155 0.10 -21.59 -16.08
C GLY A 155 0.28 -20.88 -14.75
N ALA A 156 -0.74 -20.99 -13.90
CA ALA A 156 -0.80 -20.35 -12.61
C ALA A 156 -0.43 -21.27 -11.45
N SER A 157 -0.13 -20.71 -10.27
CA SER A 157 -0.11 -21.45 -9.00
C SER A 157 0.85 -22.65 -9.04
N GLY A 158 0.37 -23.90 -8.95
CA GLY A 158 1.21 -25.10 -9.02
C GLY A 158 1.99 -25.20 -10.34
N TYR A 159 1.37 -24.81 -11.46
CA TYR A 159 2.04 -24.72 -12.76
C TYR A 159 3.15 -23.66 -12.73
N ALA A 160 2.90 -22.50 -12.12
CA ALA A 160 3.89 -21.43 -11.97
C ALA A 160 5.08 -21.83 -11.08
N MET A 161 4.83 -22.57 -9.99
CA MET A 161 5.88 -23.15 -9.14
C MET A 161 6.79 -24.11 -9.93
N LEU A 162 6.18 -24.98 -10.75
CA LEU A 162 6.93 -25.91 -11.61
C LEU A 162 7.75 -25.18 -12.69
N GLN A 163 7.26 -24.07 -13.24
CA GLN A 163 8.04 -23.24 -14.18
C GLN A 163 9.37 -22.78 -13.59
N TYR A 164 9.40 -22.38 -12.31
CA TYR A 164 10.64 -21.97 -11.65
C TYR A 164 11.63 -23.13 -11.48
N LEU A 165 11.15 -24.31 -11.09
CA LEU A 165 11.99 -25.50 -10.94
C LEU A 165 12.61 -25.93 -12.28
N VAL A 166 11.83 -25.95 -13.35
CA VAL A 166 12.31 -26.35 -14.69
C VAL A 166 13.25 -25.30 -15.29
N ALA A 167 12.88 -24.02 -15.23
CA ALA A 167 13.71 -22.95 -15.82
C ALA A 167 15.06 -22.78 -15.10
N ALA A 168 15.15 -23.15 -13.81
CA ALA A 168 16.41 -23.14 -13.05
C ALA A 168 17.41 -24.21 -13.51
N GLU A 169 16.95 -25.28 -14.19
CA GLU A 169 17.80 -26.29 -14.82
C GLU A 169 18.20 -25.92 -16.27
N GLN A 170 17.76 -24.75 -16.77
CA GLN A 170 18.16 -24.14 -18.04
C GLN A 170 18.03 -25.05 -19.30
N PRO A 171 16.83 -25.57 -19.66
CA PRO A 171 16.66 -26.37 -20.87
C PRO A 171 16.95 -25.56 -22.14
N PRO A 172 17.85 -25.99 -23.06
CA PRO A 172 18.21 -25.23 -24.25
C PRO A 172 17.04 -24.86 -25.17
N SER A 173 15.99 -25.68 -25.19
CA SER A 173 14.77 -25.43 -25.99
C SER A 173 13.71 -24.58 -25.27
N LEU A 174 13.91 -24.22 -23.99
CA LEU A 174 13.02 -23.34 -23.23
C LEU A 174 13.22 -21.89 -23.65
N ALA A 175 12.31 -21.41 -24.50
CA ALA A 175 12.35 -20.10 -25.12
C ALA A 175 11.78 -19.00 -24.25
N ALA A 176 10.80 -19.30 -23.37
CA ALA A 176 10.20 -18.33 -22.45
C ALA A 176 9.40 -19.01 -21.31
N ILE A 177 9.09 -18.28 -20.25
CA ILE A 177 8.14 -18.69 -19.20
C ILE A 177 7.10 -17.59 -18.90
N ILE A 178 5.87 -17.98 -18.58
CA ILE A 178 4.81 -17.11 -18.02
C ILE A 178 4.31 -17.72 -16.70
N PRO A 179 5.03 -17.52 -15.58
CA PRO A 179 4.55 -17.88 -14.25
C PRO A 179 3.53 -16.85 -13.76
N ILE A 180 2.28 -17.31 -13.57
CA ILE A 180 1.17 -16.50 -13.05
C ILE A 180 0.96 -16.87 -11.58
N ASP A 181 1.25 -15.96 -10.64
CA ASP A 181 1.08 -16.17 -9.20
C ASP A 181 1.61 -17.54 -8.74
N GLY A 182 2.93 -17.66 -8.59
CA GLY A 182 3.60 -18.86 -8.08
C GLY A 182 4.44 -18.57 -6.84
N MET A 183 4.22 -19.32 -5.76
CA MET A 183 5.10 -19.29 -4.59
C MET A 183 6.50 -19.88 -4.88
N THR A 184 7.45 -19.61 -3.99
CA THR A 184 8.88 -19.98 -4.17
C THR A 184 9.56 -20.47 -2.89
N ASP A 185 8.96 -20.25 -1.73
CA ASP A 185 9.46 -20.68 -0.41
C ASP A 185 8.28 -21.26 0.37
N ILE A 186 8.03 -22.56 0.17
CA ILE A 186 6.86 -23.26 0.73
C ILE A 186 6.79 -23.13 2.26
N TYR A 187 7.93 -23.04 2.95
CA TYR A 187 7.95 -22.79 4.39
C TYR A 187 7.32 -21.45 4.74
N ARG A 188 7.79 -20.35 4.14
CA ARG A 188 7.33 -19.00 4.49
C ARG A 188 5.98 -18.62 3.86
N GLU A 189 5.63 -19.26 2.75
CA GLU A 189 4.50 -18.87 1.89
C GLU A 189 3.28 -19.80 2.03
N MET A 190 3.49 -21.09 2.31
CA MET A 190 2.40 -22.03 2.59
C MET A 190 2.38 -22.47 4.06
N ALA A 191 3.37 -23.28 4.48
CA ALA A 191 3.32 -24.07 5.70
C ALA A 191 3.38 -23.27 7.00
N ARG A 192 4.22 -22.21 7.07
CA ARG A 192 4.48 -21.44 8.30
C ARG A 192 4.67 -19.94 8.06
N LYS A 193 3.57 -19.18 8.10
CA LYS A 193 3.57 -17.72 7.90
C LYS A 193 4.10 -17.01 9.13
N GLY A 194 5.23 -16.31 8.99
CA GLY A 194 5.93 -15.72 10.14
C GLY A 194 6.35 -16.75 11.19
N GLY A 195 6.44 -18.04 10.83
CA GLY A 195 6.69 -19.15 11.74
C GLY A 195 5.46 -19.73 12.47
N ILE A 196 4.27 -19.14 12.30
CA ILE A 196 2.98 -19.67 12.78
C ILE A 196 2.53 -20.78 11.82
N PRO A 197 2.17 -22.00 12.29
CA PRO A 197 1.61 -23.04 11.43
C PRO A 197 0.34 -22.58 10.71
N GLU A 198 0.27 -22.79 9.40
CA GLU A 198 -0.98 -22.66 8.64
C GLU A 198 -1.76 -23.98 8.76
N THR A 199 -3.05 -23.90 9.08
CA THR A 199 -3.87 -25.02 9.57
C THR A 199 -5.18 -25.18 8.78
N HIS A 200 -5.22 -24.81 7.50
CA HIS A 200 -6.46 -24.93 6.73
C HIS A 200 -6.23 -25.11 5.23
N PHE A 201 -5.58 -24.17 4.54
CA PHE A 201 -5.25 -24.35 3.12
C PHE A 201 -4.32 -25.56 2.92
N SER A 202 -3.33 -25.71 3.81
CA SER A 202 -2.37 -26.83 3.83
C SER A 202 -3.02 -28.16 4.21
N GLU A 203 -4.15 -28.17 4.92
CA GLU A 203 -4.93 -29.38 5.21
C GLU A 203 -5.79 -29.83 4.03
N VAL A 204 -6.27 -28.88 3.21
CA VAL A 204 -7.02 -29.18 1.98
C VAL A 204 -6.08 -29.54 0.83
N TYR A 205 -4.89 -28.97 0.75
CA TYR A 205 -3.94 -29.17 -0.36
C TYR A 205 -3.68 -30.66 -0.76
N PRO A 206 -3.58 -31.63 0.16
CA PRO A 206 -3.45 -33.06 -0.17
C PRO A 206 -4.57 -33.62 -1.06
N THR A 207 -5.80 -33.09 -0.98
CA THR A 207 -6.91 -33.56 -1.84
C THR A 207 -6.76 -33.12 -3.29
N LEU A 208 -5.88 -32.15 -3.55
CA LEU A 208 -5.47 -31.70 -4.88
C LEU A 208 -4.19 -32.42 -5.34
N TYR A 209 -3.29 -32.69 -4.40
CA TYR A 209 -1.91 -33.09 -4.68
C TYR A 209 -1.66 -34.61 -4.67
N ASN A 210 -2.32 -35.39 -3.81
CA ASN A 210 -1.88 -36.75 -3.49
C ASN A 210 -2.25 -37.84 -4.52
N TRP A 211 -2.59 -37.46 -5.76
CA TRP A 211 -3.00 -38.40 -6.82
C TRP A 211 -1.80 -39.02 -7.55
N GLY A 212 -1.69 -40.35 -7.48
CA GLY A 212 -0.61 -41.14 -8.08
C GLY A 212 -0.81 -42.65 -7.95
N LYS A 213 -0.01 -43.45 -8.68
CA LYS A 213 0.00 -44.92 -8.60
C LYS A 213 0.95 -45.50 -7.53
N ASN A 214 1.98 -44.75 -7.16
CA ASN A 214 3.08 -45.21 -6.31
C ASN A 214 3.16 -44.38 -5.02
N LEU A 215 4.35 -44.23 -4.42
CA LEU A 215 4.52 -43.44 -3.21
C LEU A 215 4.37 -41.95 -3.52
N VAL A 216 3.72 -41.23 -2.61
CA VAL A 216 3.59 -39.76 -2.65
C VAL A 216 4.07 -39.19 -1.32
N GLU A 217 4.95 -38.20 -1.36
CA GLU A 217 5.32 -37.40 -0.20
C GLU A 217 4.09 -36.65 0.32
N ASP A 218 3.63 -36.95 1.54
CA ASP A 218 2.48 -36.30 2.18
C ASP A 218 2.81 -34.82 2.49
N PRO A 219 2.15 -33.83 1.84
CA PRO A 219 2.40 -32.41 2.09
C PRO A 219 2.08 -31.97 3.52
N THR A 220 1.33 -32.77 4.28
CA THR A 220 1.00 -32.49 5.69
C THR A 220 2.04 -33.01 6.68
N ASP A 221 2.96 -33.89 6.29
CA ASP A 221 3.98 -34.40 7.21
C ASP A 221 5.09 -33.37 7.44
N GLY A 222 5.65 -32.80 6.36
CA GLY A 222 6.70 -31.78 6.42
C GLY A 222 6.43 -30.63 7.41
N PRO A 223 5.23 -30.00 7.43
CA PRO A 223 4.88 -28.98 8.41
C PRO A 223 4.92 -29.44 9.88
N LYS A 224 4.73 -30.75 10.14
CA LYS A 224 4.74 -31.38 11.48
C LYS A 224 6.15 -31.80 11.87
N THR A 225 6.87 -32.49 10.98
CA THR A 225 8.20 -33.08 11.23
C THR A 225 9.35 -32.08 11.08
N HIS A 226 9.18 -31.05 10.23
CA HIS A 226 10.13 -29.97 10.00
C HIS A 226 9.57 -28.59 10.43
N PRO A 227 9.45 -28.32 11.75
CA PRO A 227 8.86 -27.08 12.28
C PRO A 227 9.77 -25.85 12.19
N TYR A 228 10.96 -25.98 11.61
CA TYR A 228 11.97 -24.93 11.43
C TYR A 228 12.35 -24.84 9.96
N PHE A 229 12.90 -23.70 9.53
CA PHE A 229 13.43 -23.57 8.17
C PHE A 229 14.80 -24.26 8.06
N ASP A 230 14.79 -25.53 7.66
CA ASP A 230 15.95 -26.43 7.62
C ASP A 230 16.23 -26.92 6.18
N GLU A 231 17.05 -27.98 6.04
CA GLU A 231 17.47 -28.52 4.74
C GLU A 231 16.31 -29.10 3.93
N TYR A 232 15.29 -29.67 4.59
CA TYR A 232 14.10 -30.22 3.93
C TYR A 232 13.36 -29.11 3.18
N TRP A 233 13.11 -27.97 3.84
CA TRP A 233 12.47 -26.83 3.20
C TRP A 233 13.34 -26.14 2.15
N GLN A 234 14.65 -26.10 2.37
CA GLN A 234 15.60 -25.54 1.38
C GLN A 234 15.65 -26.37 0.10
N SER A 235 15.49 -27.70 0.17
CA SER A 235 15.51 -28.57 -1.02
C SER A 235 14.33 -28.36 -1.99
N LYS A 236 13.28 -27.66 -1.54
CA LYS A 236 12.06 -27.33 -2.29
C LYS A 236 12.09 -25.92 -2.91
N ILE A 237 13.20 -25.19 -2.76
CA ILE A 237 13.36 -23.84 -3.31
C ILE A 237 14.11 -23.93 -4.65
N ALA A 238 13.48 -23.44 -5.73
CA ALA A 238 14.11 -23.34 -7.03
C ALA A 238 15.34 -22.41 -7.01
N ALA A 239 16.38 -22.74 -7.79
CA ALA A 239 17.55 -21.87 -7.99
C ALA A 239 17.24 -20.71 -8.95
N LEU A 240 16.38 -19.79 -8.49
CA LEU A 240 15.80 -18.69 -9.26
C LEU A 240 16.85 -17.79 -9.94
N ASP A 241 18.02 -17.65 -9.34
CA ASP A 241 19.16 -16.90 -9.86
C ASP A 241 19.75 -17.48 -11.15
N LYS A 242 19.49 -18.77 -11.44
CA LYS A 242 19.88 -19.42 -12.70
C LYS A 242 18.90 -19.16 -13.86
N ILE A 243 17.71 -18.62 -13.59
CA ILE A 243 16.69 -18.44 -14.64
C ILE A 243 17.11 -17.28 -15.56
N GLN A 244 17.55 -17.64 -16.77
CA GLN A 244 18.06 -16.71 -17.80
C GLN A 244 17.16 -16.60 -19.04
N CYS A 245 16.20 -17.52 -19.23
CA CYS A 245 15.23 -17.42 -20.32
C CYS A 245 14.32 -16.18 -20.14
N PRO A 246 13.75 -15.63 -21.22
CA PRO A 246 12.69 -14.63 -21.14
C PRO A 246 11.59 -15.04 -20.15
N ALA A 247 11.13 -14.10 -19.31
CA ALA A 247 10.18 -14.37 -18.25
C ALA A 247 9.14 -13.26 -18.10
N TYR A 248 7.85 -13.59 -18.30
CA TYR A 248 6.76 -12.67 -18.00
C TYR A 248 6.11 -13.09 -16.67
N VAL A 249 6.55 -12.45 -15.59
CA VAL A 249 6.11 -12.74 -14.23
C VAL A 249 4.82 -11.96 -13.98
N ILE A 250 3.73 -12.67 -13.68
CA ILE A 250 2.41 -12.06 -13.47
C ILE A 250 1.98 -12.33 -12.05
N CYS A 251 1.55 -11.27 -11.36
CA CYS A 251 1.28 -11.30 -9.94
C CYS A 251 -0.03 -10.57 -9.62
N SER A 252 -0.87 -11.18 -8.80
CA SER A 252 -2.03 -10.53 -8.20
C SER A 252 -1.66 -9.83 -6.91
N TRP A 253 -2.14 -8.59 -6.73
CA TRP A 253 -2.18 -7.95 -5.41
C TRP A 253 -3.15 -8.63 -4.43
N ASN A 254 -3.98 -9.54 -4.94
CA ASN A 254 -5.11 -10.11 -4.24
C ASN A 254 -4.88 -11.59 -3.90
N ASP A 255 -3.76 -12.20 -4.30
CA ASP A 255 -3.37 -13.56 -3.90
C ASP A 255 -2.36 -13.56 -2.72
N HIS A 256 -2.47 -12.51 -1.89
CA HIS A 256 -1.76 -12.38 -0.62
C HIS A 256 -1.93 -13.64 0.22
N GLY A 257 -0.88 -14.03 0.95
CA GLY A 257 -0.91 -15.21 1.82
C GLY A 257 -0.76 -16.54 1.09
N ILE A 258 -0.82 -16.56 -0.24
CA ILE A 258 -0.48 -17.75 -1.04
C ILE A 258 0.71 -17.41 -1.94
N HIS A 259 0.52 -16.71 -3.07
CA HIS A 259 1.56 -16.61 -4.09
C HIS A 259 2.20 -15.22 -4.27
N THR A 260 1.54 -14.11 -3.88
CA THR A 260 2.06 -12.74 -4.16
C THR A 260 3.51 -12.54 -3.69
N ARG A 261 3.82 -13.00 -2.47
CA ARG A 261 5.16 -12.89 -1.87
C ARG A 261 6.22 -13.66 -2.67
N GLY A 262 5.91 -14.88 -3.08
CA GLY A 262 6.84 -15.74 -3.81
C GLY A 262 7.04 -15.30 -5.25
N THR A 263 5.99 -14.82 -5.90
CA THR A 263 6.03 -14.28 -7.27
C THR A 263 6.93 -13.03 -7.34
N LEU A 264 6.85 -12.15 -6.35
CA LEU A 264 7.75 -11.00 -6.23
C LEU A 264 9.19 -11.40 -5.86
N ASN A 265 9.37 -12.45 -5.03
CA ASN A 265 10.69 -13.03 -4.76
C ASN A 265 11.32 -13.68 -6.01
N ALA A 266 10.52 -14.28 -6.90
CA ALA A 266 10.96 -14.76 -8.21
C ALA A 266 11.41 -13.60 -9.10
N TRP A 267 10.58 -12.55 -9.23
CA TRP A 267 10.94 -11.34 -9.97
C TRP A 267 12.28 -10.75 -9.51
N GLU A 268 12.49 -10.61 -8.20
CA GLU A 268 13.72 -10.05 -7.63
C GLU A 268 14.96 -10.91 -7.96
N LYS A 269 14.83 -12.24 -8.00
CA LYS A 269 15.96 -13.18 -8.15
C LYS A 269 16.26 -13.63 -9.58
N ILE A 270 15.27 -13.69 -10.47
CA ILE A 270 15.46 -14.09 -11.87
C ILE A 270 16.49 -13.17 -12.55
N THR A 271 17.56 -13.73 -13.12
CA THR A 271 18.69 -12.98 -13.71
C THR A 271 18.53 -12.72 -15.21
N SER A 272 17.47 -13.24 -15.83
CA SER A 272 17.07 -12.91 -17.20
C SER A 272 17.05 -11.39 -17.45
N ARG A 273 17.67 -10.98 -18.56
CA ARG A 273 17.62 -9.58 -19.05
C ARG A 273 16.26 -9.24 -19.66
N GLU A 274 15.55 -10.26 -20.12
CA GLU A 274 14.29 -10.17 -20.83
C GLU A 274 13.14 -10.59 -19.93
N LYS A 275 13.08 -9.94 -18.75
CA LYS A 275 12.01 -10.12 -17.77
C LYS A 275 11.08 -8.93 -17.72
N TYR A 276 9.80 -9.22 -17.45
CA TYR A 276 8.72 -8.25 -17.28
C TYR A 276 7.87 -8.65 -16.06
N LEU A 277 7.38 -7.67 -15.31
CA LEU A 277 6.49 -7.87 -14.17
C LEU A 277 5.14 -7.18 -14.42
N GLU A 278 4.05 -7.92 -14.27
CA GLU A 278 2.69 -7.36 -14.21
C GLU A 278 2.07 -7.59 -12.83
N LEU A 279 1.48 -6.54 -12.26
CA LEU A 279 0.89 -6.52 -10.92
C LEU A 279 -0.58 -6.06 -10.98
N HIS A 280 -1.54 -6.98 -11.00
CA HIS A 280 -2.95 -6.68 -11.28
C HIS A 280 -3.84 -6.58 -10.03
N GLY A 281 -5.00 -5.92 -10.21
CA GLY A 281 -6.02 -5.69 -9.17
C GLY A 281 -7.26 -6.60 -9.24
N HIS A 282 -7.29 -7.58 -10.14
CA HIS A 282 -8.34 -8.60 -10.29
C HIS A 282 -8.04 -9.89 -9.50
N GLN A 283 -8.99 -10.81 -9.40
CA GLN A 283 -8.70 -12.19 -8.96
C GLN A 283 -7.74 -12.88 -9.96
N LYS A 284 -6.95 -13.84 -9.47
CA LYS A 284 -5.93 -14.57 -10.24
C LYS A 284 -6.51 -15.28 -11.47
N TRP A 285 -7.52 -16.12 -11.29
CA TRP A 285 -8.09 -16.94 -12.37
C TRP A 285 -8.91 -16.12 -13.37
N GLU A 286 -9.64 -15.11 -12.89
CA GLU A 286 -10.24 -14.10 -13.78
C GLU A 286 -9.20 -13.43 -14.67
N TRP A 287 -8.13 -12.87 -14.09
CA TRP A 287 -7.12 -12.15 -14.87
C TRP A 287 -6.45 -13.06 -15.90
N ALA A 288 -6.18 -14.32 -15.55
CA ALA A 288 -5.60 -15.28 -16.48
C ALA A 288 -6.50 -15.64 -17.68
N ALA A 289 -7.81 -15.42 -17.59
CA ALA A 289 -8.81 -15.73 -18.63
C ALA A 289 -9.35 -14.49 -19.37
N LEU A 290 -9.01 -13.27 -18.97
CA LEU A 290 -9.45 -12.04 -19.67
C LEU A 290 -8.73 -11.86 -21.00
N ASP A 291 -9.46 -11.47 -22.05
CA ASP A 291 -8.90 -11.22 -23.39
C ASP A 291 -7.75 -10.20 -23.41
N GLU A 292 -7.78 -9.17 -22.55
CA GLU A 292 -6.67 -8.20 -22.41
C GLU A 292 -5.37 -8.90 -21.98
N SER A 293 -5.48 -9.80 -21.00
CA SER A 293 -4.38 -10.54 -20.40
C SER A 293 -3.86 -11.62 -21.36
N LEU A 294 -4.76 -12.45 -21.91
CA LEU A 294 -4.44 -13.47 -22.90
C LEU A 294 -3.79 -12.88 -24.16
N SER A 295 -4.24 -11.70 -24.62
CA SER A 295 -3.60 -10.99 -25.74
C SER A 295 -2.15 -10.61 -25.43
N ARG A 296 -1.87 -10.15 -24.19
CA ARG A 296 -0.50 -9.85 -23.73
C ARG A 296 0.34 -11.12 -23.59
N HIS A 297 -0.21 -12.20 -23.02
CA HIS A 297 0.47 -13.50 -22.99
C HIS A 297 0.87 -13.96 -24.39
N LYS A 298 -0.05 -13.81 -25.37
CA LYS A 298 0.21 -14.18 -26.76
C LYS A 298 1.28 -13.30 -27.38
N ALA A 299 1.20 -11.98 -27.22
CA ALA A 299 2.22 -11.06 -27.71
C ALA A 299 3.62 -11.39 -27.16
N PHE A 300 3.69 -11.82 -25.89
CA PHE A 300 4.91 -12.30 -25.25
C PHE A 300 5.48 -13.56 -25.93
N LEU A 301 4.65 -14.60 -26.08
CA LEU A 301 5.07 -15.87 -26.68
C LEU A 301 5.37 -15.73 -28.18
N ASP A 302 4.60 -14.95 -28.93
CA ASP A 302 4.80 -14.67 -30.36
C ASP A 302 6.19 -14.08 -30.63
N HIS A 303 6.70 -13.25 -29.72
CA HIS A 303 8.04 -12.70 -29.85
C HIS A 303 9.14 -13.76 -29.62
N TYR A 304 9.10 -14.46 -28.48
CA TYR A 304 10.22 -15.33 -28.08
C TYR A 304 10.17 -16.75 -28.68
N LEU A 305 8.99 -17.26 -29.06
CA LEU A 305 8.82 -18.60 -29.65
C LEU A 305 8.64 -18.58 -31.18
N LEU A 306 8.18 -17.47 -31.76
CA LEU A 306 8.01 -17.31 -33.22
C LEU A 306 8.93 -16.25 -33.85
N GLY A 307 9.59 -15.40 -33.06
CA GLY A 307 10.46 -14.33 -33.57
C GLY A 307 9.71 -13.15 -34.17
N LEU A 308 8.42 -12.97 -33.84
CA LEU A 308 7.59 -11.92 -34.40
C LEU A 308 7.87 -10.55 -33.74
N SER A 309 7.77 -9.48 -34.52
CA SER A 309 7.84 -8.11 -34.00
C SER A 309 6.49 -7.75 -33.36
N THR A 310 6.40 -7.87 -32.03
CA THR A 310 5.22 -7.49 -31.24
C THR A 310 5.46 -6.19 -30.47
N GLU A 311 4.49 -5.78 -29.66
CA GLU A 311 4.53 -4.58 -28.83
C GLU A 311 5.46 -4.67 -27.60
N ILE A 312 6.03 -5.85 -27.28
CA ILE A 312 6.92 -6.05 -26.11
C ILE A 312 8.09 -5.06 -26.10
N GLN A 313 8.63 -4.74 -27.27
CA GLN A 313 9.73 -3.78 -27.43
C GLN A 313 9.40 -2.37 -26.90
N PHE A 314 8.13 -2.08 -26.64
CA PHE A 314 7.62 -0.84 -26.04
C PHE A 314 7.06 -1.04 -24.62
N TRP A 315 7.08 -2.27 -24.08
CA TRP A 315 6.59 -2.52 -22.72
C TRP A 315 7.58 -1.99 -21.67
N PRO A 316 7.10 -1.32 -20.61
CA PRO A 316 7.90 -1.05 -19.43
C PRO A 316 8.22 -2.37 -18.72
N ARG A 317 9.36 -2.41 -18.02
CA ARG A 317 9.79 -3.62 -17.28
C ARG A 317 8.84 -3.99 -16.15
N VAL A 318 8.15 -3.02 -15.55
CA VAL A 318 7.10 -3.23 -14.55
C VAL A 318 5.83 -2.47 -14.93
N ARG A 319 4.70 -3.17 -14.93
CA ARG A 319 3.33 -2.64 -15.03
C ARG A 319 2.58 -3.00 -13.73
N TYR A 320 1.93 -2.05 -13.08
CA TYR A 320 1.25 -2.29 -11.80
C TYR A 320 -0.02 -1.47 -11.59
N VAL A 321 -1.04 -2.04 -10.94
CA VAL A 321 -2.24 -1.32 -10.50
C VAL A 321 -2.01 -0.66 -9.16
N VAL A 322 -2.35 0.62 -9.02
CA VAL A 322 -2.60 1.24 -7.72
C VAL A 322 -4.10 1.09 -7.41
N ARG A 323 -4.44 0.17 -6.51
CA ARG A 323 -5.86 -0.14 -6.16
C ARG A 323 -6.46 0.99 -5.34
N GLU A 324 -7.72 1.34 -5.55
CA GLU A 324 -8.45 2.33 -4.74
C GLU A 324 -9.59 1.69 -3.92
N ARG A 325 -10.22 0.65 -4.49
CA ARG A 325 -11.25 -0.22 -3.91
C ARG A 325 -11.43 -1.44 -4.82
N HIS A 326 -12.37 -2.35 -4.50
CA HIS A 326 -12.80 -3.45 -5.36
C HIS A 326 -12.96 -3.03 -6.83
N TYR A 327 -12.19 -3.69 -7.71
CA TYR A 327 -12.16 -3.55 -9.16
C TYR A 327 -11.98 -2.12 -9.69
N VAL A 328 -11.49 -1.19 -8.85
CA VAL A 328 -11.15 0.18 -9.24
C VAL A 328 -9.72 0.49 -8.83
N GLY A 329 -8.89 0.77 -9.83
CA GLY A 329 -7.51 1.18 -9.66
C GLY A 329 -6.96 1.81 -10.93
N GLU A 330 -5.70 2.23 -10.88
CA GLU A 330 -5.01 2.90 -11.98
C GLU A 330 -3.76 2.11 -12.38
N TRP A 331 -3.65 1.74 -13.66
CA TRP A 331 -2.42 1.15 -14.20
C TRP A 331 -1.31 2.19 -14.27
N ARG A 332 -0.13 1.80 -13.77
CA ARG A 332 1.11 2.56 -13.77
C ARG A 332 2.29 1.69 -14.20
N TYR A 333 3.41 2.36 -14.42
CA TYR A 333 4.58 1.79 -15.06
C TYR A 333 5.85 2.22 -14.32
N SER A 334 6.87 1.35 -14.32
CA SER A 334 8.20 1.61 -13.78
C SER A 334 9.23 0.71 -14.47
N ASP A 335 10.51 1.08 -14.38
CA ASP A 335 11.61 0.23 -14.84
C ASP A 335 12.01 -0.84 -13.81
N ALA A 336 11.57 -0.71 -12.55
CA ALA A 336 11.92 -1.63 -11.47
C ALA A 336 10.81 -1.80 -10.44
N PHE A 337 10.86 -2.94 -9.74
CA PHE A 337 10.15 -3.18 -8.49
C PHE A 337 11.17 -3.69 -7.46
N PRO A 338 11.24 -3.14 -6.22
CA PRO A 338 10.42 -2.05 -5.68
C PRO A 338 10.52 -0.74 -6.47
N ILE A 339 9.45 0.08 -6.43
CA ILE A 339 9.34 1.29 -7.24
C ILE A 339 10.42 2.30 -6.82
N PRO A 340 11.33 2.77 -7.71
CA PRO A 340 12.48 3.60 -7.32
C PRO A 340 12.14 4.90 -6.59
N GLU A 341 10.99 5.50 -6.88
CA GLU A 341 10.54 6.75 -6.27
C GLU A 341 10.06 6.59 -4.82
N THR A 342 9.90 5.36 -4.32
CA THR A 342 9.28 5.04 -3.02
C THR A 342 9.94 5.77 -1.85
N GLN A 343 9.12 6.44 -1.04
CA GLN A 343 9.52 7.12 0.20
C GLN A 343 9.01 6.34 1.42
N TYR A 344 9.88 5.55 2.02
CA TYR A 344 9.56 4.79 3.23
C TYR A 344 9.25 5.70 4.42
N THR A 345 7.96 5.87 4.69
CA THR A 345 7.42 6.80 5.69
C THR A 345 7.09 6.08 6.97
N LYS A 346 7.67 6.53 8.09
CA LYS A 346 7.32 6.04 9.44
C LYS A 346 6.01 6.66 9.93
N LEU A 347 5.16 5.84 10.50
CA LEU A 347 3.92 6.19 11.19
C LEU A 347 3.92 5.53 12.57
N PHE A 348 4.04 6.35 13.61
CA PHE A 348 4.13 5.96 15.01
C PHE A 348 2.74 6.00 15.67
N PRO A 349 2.37 5.03 16.53
CA PRO A 349 1.16 5.09 17.32
C PRO A 349 1.06 6.33 18.23
N THR A 350 -0.16 6.84 18.44
CA THR A 350 -0.48 7.88 19.42
C THR A 350 -1.35 7.33 20.56
N PRO A 351 -1.34 7.93 21.76
CA PRO A 351 -2.08 7.42 22.93
C PRO A 351 -3.61 7.41 22.75
N THR A 352 -4.13 8.11 21.74
CA THR A 352 -5.56 8.23 21.44
C THR A 352 -6.07 7.22 20.41
N GLY A 353 -5.19 6.30 19.95
CA GLY A 353 -5.49 5.32 18.90
C GLY A 353 -5.20 5.84 17.49
N GLY A 354 -4.34 6.84 17.33
CA GLY A 354 -3.96 7.42 16.03
C GLY A 354 -2.59 6.96 15.51
N LEU A 355 -2.23 7.42 14.32
CA LEU A 355 -0.89 7.30 13.73
C LEU A 355 -0.31 8.68 13.36
N SER A 356 0.92 8.98 13.78
CA SER A 356 1.62 10.24 13.47
C SER A 356 2.95 10.00 12.76
N LYS A 357 3.42 10.97 11.95
CA LYS A 357 4.80 10.98 11.44
C LYS A 357 5.85 11.29 12.52
N ILE A 358 5.42 11.74 13.70
CA ILE A 358 6.27 12.10 14.84
C ILE A 358 6.10 11.04 15.93
N SER A 359 7.22 10.52 16.45
CA SER A 359 7.21 9.61 17.59
C SER A 359 6.90 10.34 18.89
N GLN A 360 6.19 9.69 19.80
CA GLN A 360 5.92 10.25 21.13
C GLN A 360 7.18 10.16 22.02
N PRO A 361 7.52 11.19 22.80
CA PRO A 361 8.71 11.19 23.65
C PRO A 361 8.52 10.45 24.99
N ALA A 362 7.27 10.26 25.42
CA ALA A 362 6.93 9.46 26.59
C ALA A 362 6.66 8.00 26.18
N GLU A 363 6.95 7.07 27.09
CA GLU A 363 6.58 5.66 26.92
C GLU A 363 5.08 5.48 27.19
N HIS A 364 4.40 4.82 26.26
CA HIS A 364 2.99 4.49 26.31
C HIS A 364 2.80 3.01 25.99
N GLN A 365 1.66 2.45 26.42
CA GLN A 365 1.30 1.08 26.13
C GLN A 365 -0.20 0.91 25.91
N VAL A 366 -0.57 -0.08 25.12
CA VAL A 366 -1.96 -0.54 24.94
C VAL A 366 -2.00 -2.06 25.02
N SER A 367 -3.09 -2.62 25.56
CA SER A 367 -3.20 -4.06 25.79
C SER A 367 -4.51 -4.63 25.24
N TYR A 368 -4.45 -5.84 24.73
CA TYR A 368 -5.58 -6.55 24.12
C TYR A 368 -5.65 -8.01 24.60
N ASP A 369 -6.82 -8.62 24.45
CA ASP A 369 -6.96 -10.07 24.66
C ASP A 369 -6.17 -10.82 23.59
N ALA A 370 -5.36 -11.78 24.01
CA ALA A 370 -4.42 -12.45 23.12
C ALA A 370 -5.10 -13.29 22.02
N LYS A 371 -6.35 -13.72 22.20
CA LYS A 371 -7.07 -14.59 21.26
C LYS A 371 -8.13 -13.86 20.45
N GLU A 372 -9.00 -13.12 21.14
CA GLU A 372 -10.20 -12.51 20.55
C GLU A 372 -10.06 -10.98 20.38
N GLY A 373 -8.94 -10.41 20.81
CA GLY A 373 -8.72 -8.96 20.83
C GLY A 373 -8.02 -8.42 19.58
N GLU A 374 -8.38 -7.18 19.22
CA GLU A 374 -7.62 -6.33 18.31
C GLU A 374 -7.33 -4.95 18.92
N VAL A 375 -6.24 -4.33 18.48
CA VAL A 375 -5.93 -2.90 18.65
C VAL A 375 -5.94 -2.26 17.27
N VAL A 376 -6.61 -1.10 17.15
CA VAL A 376 -6.63 -0.31 15.92
C VAL A 376 -5.91 1.02 16.15
N PHE A 377 -4.95 1.33 15.27
CA PHE A 377 -4.36 2.66 15.15
C PHE A 377 -4.77 3.26 13.81
N GLU A 378 -5.52 4.36 13.84
CA GLU A 378 -6.14 4.95 12.66
C GLU A 378 -5.37 6.21 12.18
N LEU A 379 -5.19 6.33 10.86
CA LEU A 379 -4.74 7.56 10.20
C LEU A 379 -5.89 8.12 9.35
N PRO A 380 -6.53 9.23 9.75
CA PRO A 380 -7.44 9.98 8.89
C PRO A 380 -6.64 10.82 7.88
N LEU A 381 -6.94 10.64 6.58
CA LEU A 381 -6.19 11.30 5.50
C LEU A 381 -6.80 12.67 5.16
N ARG A 382 -6.13 13.75 5.57
CA ARG A 382 -6.49 15.11 5.14
C ARG A 382 -6.16 15.40 3.67
N ASN A 383 -5.18 14.68 3.12
CA ASN A 383 -4.71 14.76 1.73
C ASN A 383 -4.65 13.34 1.15
N SER A 384 -4.71 13.20 -0.17
CA SER A 384 -4.56 11.88 -0.80
C SER A 384 -3.22 11.22 -0.49
N LEU A 385 -3.23 9.92 -0.23
CA LEU A 385 -2.04 9.09 0.02
C LEU A 385 -2.03 7.94 -0.99
N GLU A 386 -0.86 7.60 -1.50
CA GLU A 386 -0.66 6.40 -2.33
C GLU A 386 0.56 5.64 -1.81
N PHE A 387 0.49 4.31 -1.76
CA PHE A 387 1.65 3.47 -1.47
C PHE A 387 1.64 2.21 -2.33
N VAL A 388 2.84 1.71 -2.66
CA VAL A 388 3.04 0.51 -3.50
C VAL A 388 4.32 -0.21 -3.09
N GLY A 389 4.22 -1.49 -2.74
CA GLY A 389 5.37 -2.37 -2.50
C GLY A 389 5.38 -2.99 -1.11
N HIS A 390 6.57 -3.42 -0.69
CA HIS A 390 6.82 -4.02 0.64
C HIS A 390 6.52 -3.03 1.77
N ALA A 391 5.83 -3.48 2.82
CA ALA A 391 5.61 -2.70 4.03
C ALA A 391 6.08 -3.49 5.26
N LYS A 392 6.39 -2.77 6.34
CA LYS A 392 6.87 -3.39 7.59
C LYS A 392 6.19 -2.77 8.79
N LEU A 393 5.85 -3.59 9.79
CA LEU A 393 5.47 -3.10 11.11
C LEU A 393 6.54 -3.48 12.13
N ARG A 394 7.18 -2.48 12.75
CA ARG A 394 7.98 -2.69 13.96
C ARG A 394 7.09 -2.52 15.18
N LEU A 395 7.11 -3.48 16.10
CA LEU A 395 6.47 -3.35 17.41
C LEU A 395 7.46 -3.72 18.53
N TRP A 396 7.29 -3.08 19.69
CA TRP A 396 7.79 -3.54 20.97
C TRP A 396 6.64 -4.22 21.70
N VAL A 397 6.79 -5.50 22.02
CA VAL A 397 5.71 -6.37 22.49
C VAL A 397 6.07 -7.11 23.77
N GLU A 398 5.07 -7.41 24.58
CA GLU A 398 5.19 -8.12 25.85
C GLU A 398 3.98 -9.06 26.02
N VAL A 399 4.20 -10.22 26.65
CA VAL A 399 3.13 -11.09 27.16
C VAL A 399 2.91 -10.77 28.63
N ALA A 400 1.79 -10.13 28.97
CA ALA A 400 1.53 -9.68 30.34
C ALA A 400 0.99 -10.80 31.24
N GLU A 401 0.24 -11.74 30.67
CA GLU A 401 -0.46 -12.79 31.41
C GLU A 401 -0.67 -14.03 30.54
N GLY A 402 -0.64 -15.23 31.16
CA GLY A 402 -1.21 -16.46 30.61
C GLY A 402 -0.37 -17.22 29.58
N GLY A 403 0.65 -16.58 28.98
CA GLY A 403 1.56 -17.20 28.01
C GLY A 403 3.01 -16.78 28.23
N ASP A 404 3.89 -17.31 27.38
CA ASP A 404 5.34 -17.10 27.36
C ASP A 404 5.86 -16.74 25.95
N ASN A 405 4.95 -16.49 25.02
CA ASN A 405 5.19 -16.28 23.60
C ASN A 405 3.91 -15.71 22.97
N LEU A 406 4.00 -15.17 21.75
CA LEU A 406 2.84 -14.56 21.07
C LEU A 406 2.89 -14.71 19.54
N ASP A 407 1.72 -14.92 18.95
CA ASP A 407 1.43 -14.87 17.53
C ASP A 407 0.73 -13.55 17.21
N LEU A 408 1.32 -12.78 16.28
CA LEU A 408 0.83 -11.48 15.84
C LEU A 408 0.22 -11.57 14.46
N PHE A 409 -0.96 -10.98 14.31
CA PHE A 409 -1.71 -10.89 13.08
C PHE A 409 -1.92 -9.40 12.77
N ILE A 410 -1.44 -8.96 11.61
CA ILE A 410 -1.45 -7.55 11.21
C ILE A 410 -2.39 -7.39 10.02
N THR A 411 -3.28 -6.40 10.06
CA THR A 411 -4.15 -6.07 8.92
C THR A 411 -4.10 -4.57 8.62
N LEU A 412 -3.98 -4.20 7.35
CA LEU A 412 -4.19 -2.84 6.87
C LEU A 412 -5.59 -2.75 6.25
N ARG A 413 -6.49 -1.95 6.84
CA ARG A 413 -7.87 -1.73 6.33
C ARG A 413 -8.07 -0.29 5.84
N LYS A 414 -9.15 -0.05 5.10
CA LYS A 414 -9.48 1.26 4.53
C LYS A 414 -10.93 1.61 4.82
N LYS A 415 -11.18 2.79 5.38
CA LYS A 415 -12.52 3.38 5.42
C LYS A 415 -12.65 4.55 4.44
N ASP A 416 -13.85 4.76 3.90
CA ASP A 416 -14.20 5.94 3.11
C ASP A 416 -14.41 7.17 4.01
N LYS A 417 -14.65 8.35 3.40
CA LYS A 417 -14.95 9.59 4.13
C LYS A 417 -16.22 9.60 5.00
N LYS A 418 -17.02 8.53 4.98
CA LYS A 418 -18.20 8.33 5.85
C LYS A 418 -17.93 7.31 6.96
N GLY A 419 -16.76 6.66 6.97
CA GLY A 419 -16.41 5.58 7.89
C GLY A 419 -16.88 4.19 7.45
N ASN A 420 -17.34 4.01 6.20
CA ASN A 420 -17.65 2.68 5.68
C ASN A 420 -16.37 1.95 5.27
N GLU A 421 -16.29 0.65 5.53
CA GLU A 421 -15.17 -0.18 5.08
C GLU A 421 -15.11 -0.24 3.53
N VAL A 422 -13.90 -0.22 2.99
CA VAL A 422 -13.60 -0.23 1.56
C VAL A 422 -12.77 -1.45 1.24
N TYR A 423 -13.42 -2.44 0.63
CA TYR A 423 -12.82 -3.74 0.40
C TYR A 423 -12.04 -3.85 -0.91
N PHE A 424 -11.27 -4.93 -0.99
CA PHE A 424 -10.47 -5.35 -2.14
C PHE A 424 -10.66 -6.86 -2.38
N PRO A 425 -10.45 -7.35 -3.62
CA PRO A 425 -10.44 -8.79 -3.87
C PRO A 425 -9.25 -9.41 -3.14
N TRP A 426 -9.38 -10.66 -2.70
CA TRP A 426 -8.51 -11.22 -1.67
C TRP A 426 -8.51 -12.76 -1.64
N LEU A 427 -7.35 -13.35 -1.33
CA LEU A 427 -7.07 -14.79 -1.39
C LEU A 427 -7.61 -15.48 -2.65
N THR A 428 -7.63 -14.76 -3.78
CA THR A 428 -8.25 -15.15 -5.08
C THR A 428 -9.76 -15.45 -5.06
N ILE A 429 -10.38 -15.72 -3.91
CA ILE A 429 -11.75 -16.26 -3.80
C ILE A 429 -12.70 -15.41 -2.93
N ILE A 430 -12.27 -14.23 -2.48
CA ILE A 430 -13.05 -13.32 -1.63
C ILE A 430 -13.05 -11.91 -2.24
N ASP A 431 -14.17 -11.19 -2.10
CA ASP A 431 -14.36 -9.82 -2.59
C ASP A 431 -14.32 -8.74 -1.48
N ASP A 432 -14.54 -9.13 -0.22
CA ASP A 432 -14.63 -8.26 0.96
C ASP A 432 -13.34 -8.24 1.83
N GLY A 433 -12.18 -8.34 1.18
CA GLY A 433 -10.87 -8.38 1.84
C GLY A 433 -10.25 -7.01 2.18
N PRO A 434 -9.20 -7.01 3.02
CA PRO A 434 -8.45 -5.82 3.42
C PRO A 434 -7.42 -5.40 2.36
N ILE A 435 -6.65 -4.33 2.63
CA ILE A 435 -5.57 -3.90 1.73
C ILE A 435 -4.43 -4.93 1.68
N GLY A 436 -4.07 -5.47 2.85
CA GLY A 436 -2.99 -6.44 3.02
C GLY A 436 -2.76 -6.77 4.49
N PHE A 437 -1.91 -7.77 4.74
CA PHE A 437 -1.69 -8.33 6.07
C PHE A 437 -0.24 -8.76 6.31
N GLY A 438 0.07 -9.16 7.55
CA GLY A 438 1.34 -9.75 7.94
C GLY A 438 1.20 -10.66 9.18
N TRP A 439 2.18 -11.54 9.39
CA TRP A 439 2.19 -12.49 10.51
C TRP A 439 3.57 -12.62 11.13
N LEU A 440 3.63 -12.85 12.44
CA LEU A 440 4.86 -13.25 13.12
C LEU A 440 4.60 -13.95 14.46
N ARG A 441 5.21 -15.12 14.65
CA ARG A 441 5.42 -15.71 15.98
C ARG A 441 6.64 -15.04 16.63
N ALA A 442 6.49 -14.41 17.79
CA ALA A 442 7.56 -13.59 18.38
C ALA A 442 8.81 -14.41 18.75
N SER A 443 8.71 -15.67 19.17
CA SER A 443 9.89 -16.55 19.34
C SER A 443 10.66 -16.78 18.04
N ARG A 444 10.08 -16.49 16.87
CA ARG A 444 10.69 -16.61 15.53
C ARG A 444 11.20 -15.28 14.95
N ARG A 445 11.26 -14.22 15.76
CA ARG A 445 11.73 -12.84 15.41
C ARG A 445 13.22 -12.70 15.04
N GLU A 446 14.00 -13.79 15.02
CA GLU A 446 15.43 -13.74 14.69
C GLU A 446 15.61 -13.44 13.18
N LEU A 447 16.19 -12.29 12.85
CA LEU A 447 16.37 -11.83 11.47
C LEU A 447 17.60 -12.46 10.79
N ASP A 448 17.47 -12.64 9.48
CA ASP A 448 18.55 -12.82 8.53
C ASP A 448 19.01 -11.42 8.10
N GLU A 449 19.98 -10.86 8.81
CA GLU A 449 20.50 -9.50 8.56
C GLU A 449 21.09 -9.33 7.15
N ALA A 450 21.52 -10.42 6.49
CA ALA A 450 22.07 -10.36 5.14
C ALA A 450 20.98 -10.31 4.05
N LYS A 451 19.76 -10.75 4.34
CA LYS A 451 18.61 -10.72 3.42
C LYS A 451 17.56 -9.68 3.77
N SER A 452 17.55 -9.19 5.01
CA SER A 452 16.60 -8.18 5.47
C SER A 452 16.95 -6.80 4.90
N THR A 453 15.93 -6.03 4.53
CA THR A 453 16.06 -4.60 4.21
C THR A 453 15.34 -3.78 5.30
N PRO A 454 15.52 -2.44 5.35
CA PRO A 454 14.78 -1.60 6.28
C PRO A 454 13.25 -1.75 6.21
N TRP A 455 12.73 -2.19 5.05
CA TRP A 455 11.30 -2.31 4.72
C TRP A 455 10.79 -3.74 4.50
N ARG A 456 11.67 -4.74 4.47
CA ARG A 456 11.31 -6.15 4.33
C ARG A 456 12.17 -7.00 5.27
N PRO A 457 11.63 -7.38 6.44
CA PRO A 457 12.34 -8.27 7.35
C PRO A 457 12.30 -9.70 6.80
N VAL A 458 13.45 -10.38 6.84
CA VAL A 458 13.55 -11.80 6.50
C VAL A 458 13.94 -12.55 7.76
N HIS A 459 13.08 -13.45 8.23
CA HIS A 459 13.32 -14.22 9.44
C HIS A 459 14.06 -15.53 9.15
N LEU A 460 15.00 -15.91 10.02
CA LEU A 460 15.76 -17.16 9.91
C LEU A 460 14.89 -18.39 10.15
N HIS A 461 13.94 -18.31 11.09
CA HIS A 461 13.03 -19.40 11.48
C HIS A 461 13.71 -20.74 11.90
N ARG A 462 15.00 -20.71 12.22
CA ARG A 462 15.85 -21.88 12.53
C ARG A 462 15.64 -22.50 13.92
N ARG A 463 15.00 -21.76 14.84
CA ARG A 463 14.70 -22.15 16.22
C ARG A 463 13.60 -21.26 16.79
N ASP A 464 13.02 -21.65 17.91
CA ASP A 464 12.39 -20.71 18.84
C ASP A 464 13.47 -20.05 19.71
N LEU A 465 13.33 -18.76 19.97
CA LEU A 465 14.09 -18.04 20.99
C LEU A 465 13.51 -18.32 22.39
N GLU A 466 14.28 -17.98 23.43
CA GLU A 466 13.90 -18.16 24.83
C GLU A 466 12.48 -17.63 25.13
N PRO A 467 11.66 -18.37 25.92
CA PRO A 467 10.34 -17.94 26.33
C PRO A 467 10.36 -16.60 27.07
N LEU A 468 9.40 -15.75 26.76
CA LEU A 468 9.19 -14.44 27.38
C LEU A 468 8.54 -14.62 28.76
N LYS A 469 8.91 -13.75 29.70
CA LYS A 469 8.25 -13.61 31.00
C LYS A 469 7.43 -12.31 31.03
N PRO A 470 6.44 -12.18 31.92
CA PRO A 470 5.80 -10.90 32.17
C PRO A 470 6.84 -9.81 32.49
N GLY A 471 6.76 -8.67 31.82
CA GLY A 471 7.77 -7.60 31.84
C GLY A 471 8.90 -7.71 30.80
N ASP A 472 9.07 -8.84 30.09
CA ASP A 472 10.06 -8.95 29.01
C ASP A 472 9.53 -8.28 27.72
N VAL A 473 9.88 -7.00 27.53
CA VAL A 473 9.53 -6.25 26.31
C VAL A 473 10.56 -6.52 25.20
N VAL A 474 10.11 -7.05 24.06
CA VAL A 474 10.97 -7.41 22.92
C VAL A 474 10.57 -6.70 21.63
N CYS A 475 11.56 -6.28 20.83
CA CYS A 475 11.33 -5.72 19.50
C CYS A 475 11.07 -6.85 18.49
N VAL A 476 10.09 -6.65 17.63
CA VAL A 476 9.75 -7.51 16.49
C VAL A 476 9.57 -6.67 15.22
N ASP A 477 10.01 -7.19 14.08
CA ASP A 477 9.88 -6.56 12.75
C ASP A 477 9.06 -7.48 11.84
N ILE A 478 7.80 -7.12 11.56
CA ILE A 478 6.81 -7.97 10.88
C ILE A 478 6.73 -7.59 9.39
N GLU A 479 6.86 -8.58 8.49
CA GLU A 479 6.64 -8.41 7.05
C GLU A 479 5.13 -8.25 6.81
N ILE A 480 4.71 -7.08 6.31
CA ILE A 480 3.38 -6.90 5.72
C ILE A 480 3.56 -7.20 4.23
N GLN A 481 2.76 -8.12 3.68
CA GLN A 481 2.94 -8.57 2.31
C GLN A 481 2.81 -7.42 1.30
N PRO A 482 3.55 -7.45 0.17
CA PRO A 482 3.66 -6.30 -0.70
C PRO A 482 2.33 -5.97 -1.36
N THR A 483 1.95 -4.70 -1.37
CA THR A 483 0.61 -4.31 -1.81
C THR A 483 0.55 -2.89 -2.34
N SER A 484 -0.58 -2.53 -2.96
CA SER A 484 -0.89 -1.16 -3.39
C SER A 484 -2.21 -0.66 -2.82
N CYS A 485 -2.26 0.65 -2.51
CA CYS A 485 -3.48 1.36 -2.19
C CYS A 485 -3.41 2.87 -2.48
N ARG A 486 -4.52 3.44 -2.96
CA ARG A 486 -4.82 4.88 -3.07
C ARG A 486 -5.91 5.26 -2.06
N PHE A 487 -5.65 6.32 -1.31
CA PHE A 487 -6.58 6.99 -0.41
C PHE A 487 -6.90 8.37 -0.96
N ARG A 488 -8.17 8.76 -0.94
CA ARG A 488 -8.62 10.13 -1.19
C ARG A 488 -8.54 10.94 0.11
N ALA A 489 -8.59 12.27 -0.01
CA ALA A 489 -8.82 13.12 1.15
C ALA A 489 -10.19 12.79 1.78
N GLY A 490 -10.19 12.53 3.09
CA GLY A 490 -11.33 12.06 3.87
C GLY A 490 -11.29 10.56 4.19
N ASP A 491 -10.60 9.73 3.41
CA ASP A 491 -10.46 8.30 3.69
C ASP A 491 -9.62 8.06 4.96
N ARG A 492 -9.69 6.84 5.53
CA ARG A 492 -8.95 6.45 6.74
C ARG A 492 -8.18 5.16 6.50
N LEU A 493 -6.92 5.11 6.94
CA LEU A 493 -6.13 3.88 7.01
C LEU A 493 -6.19 3.34 8.44
N ASP A 494 -6.62 2.08 8.58
CA ASP A 494 -6.51 1.34 9.84
C ASP A 494 -5.27 0.46 9.81
N LEU A 495 -4.42 0.60 10.82
CA LEU A 495 -3.47 -0.43 11.22
C LEU A 495 -4.10 -1.25 12.35
N VAL A 496 -4.35 -2.53 12.10
CA VAL A 496 -4.88 -3.48 13.08
C VAL A 496 -3.78 -4.42 13.53
N VAL A 497 -3.68 -4.64 14.84
CA VAL A 497 -2.87 -5.68 15.47
C VAL A 497 -3.81 -6.58 16.28
N SER A 498 -3.94 -7.85 15.88
CA SER A 498 -4.88 -8.82 16.47
C SER A 498 -4.20 -10.09 16.96
N GLY A 499 -4.96 -10.86 17.74
CA GLY A 499 -4.61 -12.21 18.20
C GLY A 499 -4.96 -13.34 17.24
N HIS A 500 -5.61 -13.01 16.11
CA HIS A 500 -6.23 -13.94 15.16
C HIS A 500 -6.22 -13.37 13.72
N ASP A 501 -6.44 -14.23 12.73
CA ASP A 501 -6.56 -13.84 11.31
C ASP A 501 -7.76 -12.90 11.04
N TYR A 502 -7.65 -12.10 9.96
CA TYR A 502 -8.74 -11.23 9.51
C TYR A 502 -9.97 -12.03 9.01
N GLY A 503 -11.15 -11.58 9.44
CA GLY A 503 -12.45 -12.06 8.97
C GLY A 503 -12.74 -13.54 9.29
N ASN A 504 -13.99 -13.97 9.11
CA ASN A 504 -14.38 -15.37 9.22
C ASN A 504 -15.04 -15.84 7.91
N PHE A 505 -14.47 -16.88 7.29
CA PHE A 505 -14.83 -17.34 5.95
C PHE A 505 -15.03 -18.87 5.98
N PRO A 506 -16.09 -19.37 6.63
CA PRO A 506 -16.29 -20.79 6.86
C PRO A 506 -16.52 -21.55 5.55
N GLY A 507 -15.84 -22.68 5.38
CA GLY A 507 -16.01 -23.56 4.21
C GLY A 507 -15.27 -23.14 2.93
N LEU A 508 -14.64 -21.96 2.90
CA LEU A 508 -13.73 -21.56 1.82
C LEU A 508 -12.29 -21.97 2.16
N PRO A 509 -11.50 -22.57 1.24
CA PRO A 509 -10.12 -23.00 1.50
C PRO A 509 -9.17 -21.80 1.54
N VAL A 510 -9.27 -21.00 2.60
CA VAL A 510 -8.44 -19.82 2.87
C VAL A 510 -7.40 -20.10 3.94
N VAL A 511 -6.29 -19.39 3.88
CA VAL A 511 -5.22 -19.40 4.90
C VAL A 511 -5.80 -19.12 6.30
N ARG A 512 -5.52 -20.01 7.27
CA ARG A 512 -5.86 -19.83 8.69
C ARG A 512 -4.78 -20.37 9.63
N HIS A 513 -4.77 -19.88 10.87
CA HIS A 513 -3.84 -20.26 11.92
C HIS A 513 -4.58 -20.60 13.22
N ASN A 514 -5.40 -21.64 13.19
CA ASN A 514 -6.27 -22.03 14.31
C ASN A 514 -5.47 -22.52 15.53
N ASP A 515 -4.30 -23.13 15.30
CA ASP A 515 -3.36 -23.59 16.35
C ASP A 515 -2.46 -22.47 16.88
N THR A 516 -3.07 -21.33 17.21
CA THR A 516 -2.39 -20.20 17.85
C THR A 516 -1.91 -20.55 19.26
N ILE A 517 -0.70 -20.10 19.62
CA ILE A 517 -0.17 -20.25 20.99
C ILE A 517 -0.70 -19.17 21.96
N ASN A 518 -1.46 -18.21 21.45
CA ASN A 518 -1.90 -17.02 22.19
C ASN A 518 -2.73 -17.34 23.43
N LYS A 519 -2.41 -16.66 24.54
CA LYS A 519 -3.05 -16.81 25.85
C LYS A 519 -3.02 -15.51 26.63
N GLY A 520 -4.05 -15.27 27.44
CA GLY A 520 -4.12 -14.13 28.35
C GLY A 520 -4.09 -12.79 27.61
N ARG A 521 -3.08 -11.95 27.90
CA ARG A 521 -3.02 -10.57 27.39
C ARG A 521 -1.67 -10.23 26.78
N HIS A 522 -1.71 -9.57 25.63
CA HIS A 522 -0.55 -8.96 25.01
C HIS A 522 -0.53 -7.45 25.23
N ILE A 523 0.66 -6.87 25.28
CA ILE A 523 0.89 -5.42 25.35
C ILE A 523 1.73 -4.98 24.15
N ILE A 524 1.34 -3.86 23.55
CA ILE A 524 2.13 -3.12 22.57
C ILE A 524 2.65 -1.86 23.25
N HIS A 525 3.97 -1.72 23.31
CA HIS A 525 4.69 -0.57 23.84
C HIS A 525 5.07 0.39 22.70
N PHE A 526 4.98 1.70 22.91
CA PHE A 526 5.32 2.70 21.90
C PHE A 526 5.71 4.05 22.53
N GLY A 527 6.54 4.82 21.83
CA GLY A 527 7.07 6.09 22.32
C GLY A 527 8.22 5.94 23.32
N GLY A 528 8.89 7.05 23.62
CA GLY A 528 10.12 7.06 24.41
C GLY A 528 11.20 6.22 23.73
N LYS A 529 11.65 5.15 24.39
CA LYS A 529 12.62 4.19 23.84
C LYS A 529 12.00 3.17 22.86
N TYR A 530 10.68 3.01 22.85
CA TYR A 530 9.97 2.00 22.07
C TYR A 530 9.57 2.55 20.70
N ASP A 531 10.44 2.38 19.70
CA ASP A 531 10.25 2.87 18.32
C ASP A 531 9.22 2.05 17.51
N SER A 532 8.09 1.64 18.10
CA SER A 532 7.01 0.97 17.37
C SER A 532 6.47 1.86 16.25
N HIS A 533 6.51 1.38 15.01
CA HIS A 533 6.05 2.14 13.83
C HIS A 533 5.68 1.24 12.66
N LEU A 534 4.65 1.66 11.92
CA LEU A 534 4.39 1.21 10.56
C LEU A 534 5.32 1.95 9.60
N LEU A 535 5.98 1.23 8.70
CA LEU A 535 6.80 1.77 7.63
C LEU A 535 6.10 1.49 6.29
N LEU A 536 5.48 2.52 5.71
CA LEU A 536 4.76 2.43 4.44
C LEU A 536 5.64 2.80 3.24
N PRO A 537 5.55 2.08 2.11
CA PRO A 537 6.19 2.42 0.84
C PRO A 537 5.40 3.52 0.12
N VAL A 538 5.35 4.72 0.72
CA VAL A 538 4.57 5.84 0.19
C VAL A 538 5.18 6.26 -1.14
N LEU A 539 4.38 6.21 -2.22
CA LEU A 539 4.79 6.86 -3.45
C LEU A 539 4.76 8.37 -3.19
N PRO A 540 5.80 9.14 -3.56
CA PRO A 540 5.75 10.59 -3.52
C PRO A 540 4.60 11.01 -4.42
N GLY A 541 3.45 11.33 -3.79
CA GLY A 541 2.15 11.31 -4.43
C GLY A 541 2.22 12.06 -5.74
N PHE A 542 1.85 11.38 -6.84
CA PHE A 542 2.22 11.78 -8.19
C PHE A 542 1.98 13.27 -8.30
N GLN A 543 3.06 14.02 -8.50
CA GLN A 543 2.94 15.43 -8.79
C GLN A 543 2.41 15.51 -10.22
N ASN A 544 1.08 15.30 -10.34
CA ASN A 544 0.23 16.13 -11.17
C ASN A 544 0.90 17.49 -11.18
N SER A 545 1.36 17.96 -12.32
CA SER A 545 2.25 19.12 -12.48
C SER A 545 1.66 20.43 -11.93
N PHE A 546 0.42 20.38 -11.45
CA PHE A 546 -0.21 21.33 -10.56
C PHE A 546 0.23 21.29 -9.09
N SER A 547 0.57 20.17 -8.43
CA SER A 547 0.61 20.08 -6.95
C SER A 547 1.78 20.85 -6.30
N ARG A 548 3.04 20.61 -6.72
CA ARG A 548 4.21 21.48 -6.38
C ARG A 548 4.02 22.95 -6.85
N LYS A 549 2.93 23.25 -7.58
CA LYS A 549 2.51 24.56 -8.09
C LYS A 549 1.12 25.04 -7.58
N LYS A 550 0.45 24.33 -6.67
CA LYS A 550 -0.91 24.63 -6.16
C LYS A 550 -1.07 24.28 -4.68
N SER A 551 -0.06 24.57 -3.85
CA SER A 551 -0.38 24.99 -2.48
C SER A 551 -1.35 26.17 -2.57
N TRP A 552 -2.47 26.12 -1.85
CA TRP A 552 -3.46 27.21 -1.90
C TRP A 552 -2.82 28.51 -1.45
N ILE A 553 -3.22 29.59 -2.10
CA ILE A 553 -2.85 30.94 -1.68
C ILE A 553 -3.69 31.29 -0.46
N LYS A 554 -3.01 31.54 0.66
CA LYS A 554 -3.60 32.06 1.88
C LYS A 554 -3.30 33.54 1.98
N MET A 555 -4.33 34.37 2.04
CA MET A 555 -4.21 35.77 2.44
C MET A 555 -4.50 35.85 3.93
N THR A 556 -3.50 36.25 4.71
CA THR A 556 -3.64 36.41 6.17
C THR A 556 -3.43 37.87 6.52
N ILE A 557 -4.31 38.46 7.33
CA ILE A 557 -4.21 39.85 7.81
C ILE A 557 -4.32 39.88 9.34
N ALA A 558 -3.57 40.79 9.95
CA ALA A 558 -3.81 41.21 11.32
C ALA A 558 -4.98 42.21 11.33
N CYS A 559 -5.92 42.00 12.23
CA CYS A 559 -7.13 42.80 12.42
C CYS A 559 -7.08 43.44 13.80
N ARG A 560 -7.16 44.78 13.85
CA ARG A 560 -7.02 45.58 15.06
C ARG A 560 -8.31 46.34 15.33
N ARG A 561 -8.72 46.43 16.60
CA ARG A 561 -9.90 47.22 17.00
C ARG A 561 -9.74 48.69 16.59
N ILE A 562 -10.79 49.25 16.01
CA ILE A 562 -10.85 50.67 15.63
C ILE A 562 -10.77 51.55 16.89
N PRO A 563 -9.93 52.62 16.91
CA PRO A 563 -9.83 53.52 18.05
C PRO A 563 -11.20 54.04 18.52
N GLY A 564 -11.45 53.94 19.82
CA GLY A 564 -12.71 54.37 20.45
C GLY A 564 -13.86 53.34 20.41
N TRP A 565 -13.70 52.18 19.78
CA TRP A 565 -14.66 51.08 19.91
C TRP A 565 -14.51 50.34 21.25
N SER A 566 -15.64 49.89 21.81
CA SER A 566 -15.63 48.92 22.91
C SER A 566 -15.18 47.55 22.39
N GLU A 567 -14.82 46.66 23.33
CA GLU A 567 -14.51 45.27 23.05
C GLU A 567 -15.71 44.51 22.48
N GLU A 568 -16.85 44.59 23.18
CA GLU A 568 -18.12 43.98 22.76
C GLU A 568 -18.51 44.38 21.34
N LYS A 569 -18.44 45.69 21.01
CA LYS A 569 -18.71 46.17 19.65
C LYS A 569 -17.73 45.60 18.63
N PHE A 570 -16.43 45.51 18.95
CA PHE A 570 -15.45 44.94 18.03
C PHE A 570 -15.71 43.46 17.77
N LEU A 571 -16.07 42.69 18.80
CA LEU A 571 -16.44 41.28 18.66
C LEU A 571 -17.70 41.11 17.81
N GLU A 572 -18.77 41.86 18.10
CA GLU A 572 -20.03 41.85 17.34
C GLU A 572 -19.81 42.16 15.86
N GLU A 573 -19.08 43.23 15.56
CA GLU A 573 -18.79 43.67 14.19
C GLU A 573 -17.85 42.69 13.47
N TYR A 574 -16.83 42.14 14.15
CA TYR A 574 -15.86 41.23 13.54
C TYR A 574 -16.39 39.81 13.36
N THR A 575 -16.83 39.14 14.44
CA THR A 575 -17.24 37.73 14.40
C THR A 575 -18.71 37.52 14.03
N GLY A 576 -19.53 38.57 14.14
CA GLY A 576 -20.91 38.61 13.65
C GLY A 576 -21.00 39.21 12.25
N VAL A 577 -21.01 40.54 12.16
CA VAL A 577 -21.38 41.29 10.94
C VAL A 577 -20.42 41.01 9.77
N HIS A 578 -19.11 41.15 9.99
CA HIS A 578 -18.12 40.90 8.93
C HIS A 578 -18.08 39.42 8.51
N ALA A 579 -18.27 38.51 9.47
CA ALA A 579 -18.34 37.08 9.19
C ALA A 579 -19.55 36.74 8.31
N GLU A 580 -20.74 37.28 8.61
CA GLU A 580 -21.94 37.07 7.78
C GLU A 580 -21.80 37.69 6.38
N ALA A 581 -21.32 38.93 6.30
CA ALA A 581 -21.03 39.58 5.01
C ALA A 581 -20.06 38.73 4.16
N THR A 582 -19.03 38.16 4.78
CA THR A 582 -18.06 37.30 4.08
C THR A 582 -18.63 35.95 3.68
N ARG A 583 -19.53 35.34 4.48
CA ARG A 583 -20.30 34.15 4.05
C ARG A 583 -21.11 34.45 2.80
N HIS A 584 -21.85 35.56 2.80
CA HIS A 584 -22.67 35.97 1.66
C HIS A 584 -21.80 36.21 0.41
N VAL A 585 -20.72 36.99 0.53
CA VAL A 585 -19.75 37.23 -0.55
C VAL A 585 -19.16 35.91 -1.06
N SER A 586 -18.85 34.96 -0.18
CA SER A 586 -18.32 33.66 -0.60
C SER A 586 -19.29 32.87 -1.48
N ASN A 587 -20.61 33.00 -1.28
CA ASN A 587 -21.60 32.29 -2.10
C ASN A 587 -21.71 32.85 -3.52
N VAL A 588 -21.38 34.12 -3.73
CA VAL A 588 -21.44 34.80 -5.04
C VAL A 588 -20.07 34.98 -5.71
N VAL A 589 -18.97 34.76 -4.99
CA VAL A 589 -17.60 34.78 -5.51
C VAL A 589 -17.06 33.34 -5.58
N PRO A 590 -16.98 32.72 -6.79
CA PRO A 590 -16.83 31.27 -6.95
C PRO A 590 -15.48 30.69 -6.54
N HIS A 591 -14.50 31.53 -6.20
CA HIS A 591 -13.11 31.13 -6.00
C HIS A 591 -12.61 31.21 -4.56
N LEU A 592 -13.32 31.91 -3.67
CA LEU A 592 -13.03 31.91 -2.24
C LEU A 592 -13.47 30.56 -1.65
N ARG A 593 -12.53 29.83 -1.03
CA ARG A 593 -12.75 28.48 -0.48
C ARG A 593 -12.93 28.48 1.03
N ASN A 594 -11.92 28.98 1.76
CA ASN A 594 -11.93 28.97 3.22
C ASN A 594 -11.83 30.39 3.77
N TYR A 595 -12.49 30.64 4.90
CA TYR A 595 -12.33 31.85 5.70
C TYR A 595 -12.37 31.48 7.19
N THR A 596 -11.27 31.74 7.89
CA THR A 596 -11.16 31.56 9.34
C THR A 596 -10.81 32.87 10.02
N GLN A 597 -11.40 33.09 11.19
CA GLN A 597 -11.09 34.18 12.11
C GLN A 597 -10.52 33.59 13.39
N VAL A 598 -9.58 34.31 14.00
CA VAL A 598 -8.96 33.96 15.27
C VAL A 598 -8.96 35.25 16.07
N VAL A 599 -9.63 35.30 17.21
CA VAL A 599 -9.62 36.49 18.08
C VAL A 599 -8.77 36.18 19.29
N GLY A 600 -7.79 37.04 19.60
CA GLY A 600 -6.94 36.86 20.78
C GLY A 600 -7.76 36.68 22.07
N LEU A 601 -7.22 35.96 23.04
CA LEU A 601 -7.86 35.76 24.35
C LEU A 601 -7.49 36.89 25.33
N PRO A 602 -8.36 37.22 26.29
CA PRO A 602 -8.07 38.25 27.28
C PRO A 602 -6.93 37.79 28.19
N HIS A 603 -5.97 38.70 28.40
CA HIS A 603 -4.86 38.55 29.35
C HIS A 603 -3.92 37.34 29.12
N VAL A 604 -3.82 36.84 27.88
CA VAL A 604 -2.81 35.83 27.51
C VAL A 604 -1.60 36.52 26.88
N ASP A 605 -0.57 36.78 27.68
CA ASP A 605 0.72 37.28 27.19
C ASP A 605 1.69 36.12 26.90
N VAL A 606 2.37 36.16 25.75
CA VAL A 606 3.34 35.13 25.34
C VAL A 606 4.75 35.66 25.60
N LYS A 607 5.28 35.33 26.79
CA LYS A 607 6.62 35.73 27.24
C LYS A 607 7.68 35.63 26.13
N GLY A 608 8.15 36.78 25.66
CA GLY A 608 9.20 36.90 24.64
C GLY A 608 8.75 37.19 23.21
N ILE A 609 7.44 37.21 22.93
CA ILE A 609 6.89 37.77 21.68
C ILE A 609 6.13 39.05 22.02
N PRO A 610 6.29 40.15 21.25
CA PRO A 610 5.39 41.28 21.38
C PRO A 610 3.94 40.89 21.06
N THR A 611 2.99 41.31 21.89
CA THR A 611 1.55 41.43 21.53
C THR A 611 1.30 42.65 20.64
N GLY A 612 2.20 42.91 19.68
CA GLY A 612 2.19 44.08 18.80
C GLY A 612 2.39 45.43 19.51
N GLY A 613 2.38 45.47 20.85
CA GLY A 613 2.30 46.69 21.65
C GLY A 613 0.88 47.29 21.72
N LEU A 614 -0.17 46.51 21.47
CA LEU A 614 -1.52 47.02 21.23
C LEU A 614 -2.47 46.72 22.41
N ALA A 615 -3.14 47.75 22.91
CA ALA A 615 -4.09 47.66 24.03
C ALA A 615 -5.49 47.14 23.63
N ALA A 616 -5.58 46.37 22.55
CA ALA A 616 -6.83 45.86 22.03
C ALA A 616 -6.64 44.58 21.22
N TRP A 617 -7.15 43.46 21.76
CA TRP A 617 -7.65 42.28 21.06
C TRP A 617 -7.21 42.14 19.60
N ASP A 618 -5.95 41.78 19.40
CA ASP A 618 -5.45 41.48 18.07
C ASP A 618 -6.10 40.19 17.57
N ALA A 619 -6.77 40.30 16.43
CA ALA A 619 -7.35 39.18 15.72
C ALA A 619 -6.56 38.90 14.45
N VAL A 620 -6.63 37.67 13.96
CA VAL A 620 -6.12 37.29 12.64
C VAL A 620 -7.27 36.75 11.81
N THR A 621 -7.27 37.10 10.53
CA THR A 621 -8.17 36.57 9.51
C THR A 621 -7.31 35.84 8.48
N THR A 622 -7.70 34.62 8.08
CA THR A 622 -7.06 33.87 6.98
C THR A 622 -8.11 33.47 5.94
N LEU A 623 -7.91 33.89 4.69
CA LEU A 623 -8.74 33.51 3.53
C LEU A 623 -7.93 32.63 2.57
N GLY A 624 -8.58 31.64 1.94
CA GLY A 624 -7.92 30.67 1.05
C GLY A 624 -8.49 30.61 -0.37
N TRP A 625 -7.60 30.59 -1.37
CA TRP A 625 -7.90 30.43 -2.80
C TRP A 625 -7.03 29.37 -3.46
N THR A 626 -7.52 28.78 -4.55
CA THR A 626 -6.79 27.73 -5.29
C THR A 626 -5.55 28.24 -6.04
N THR A 627 -5.49 29.52 -6.43
CA THR A 627 -4.37 30.15 -7.15
C THR A 627 -4.32 31.68 -6.92
N LEU A 628 -3.19 32.32 -7.27
CA LEU A 628 -3.06 33.80 -7.29
C LEU A 628 -4.05 34.46 -8.27
N HIS A 629 -4.31 33.82 -9.42
CA HIS A 629 -5.28 34.32 -10.40
C HIS A 629 -6.72 34.27 -9.84
N ALA A 630 -7.04 33.23 -9.08
CA ALA A 630 -8.34 33.06 -8.42
C ALA A 630 -8.57 34.11 -7.32
N LEU A 631 -7.52 34.47 -6.55
CA LEU A 631 -7.51 35.60 -5.62
C LEU A 631 -7.76 36.92 -6.35
N TRP A 632 -6.93 37.24 -7.35
CA TRP A 632 -7.03 38.48 -8.12
C TRP A 632 -8.43 38.64 -8.77
N GLY A 633 -8.92 37.59 -9.43
CA GLY A 633 -10.25 37.56 -10.04
C GLY A 633 -11.38 37.73 -9.03
N SER A 634 -11.22 37.27 -7.78
CA SER A 634 -12.19 37.49 -6.71
C SER A 634 -12.34 38.98 -6.39
N PHE A 635 -11.25 39.73 -6.28
CA PHE A 635 -11.30 41.18 -6.04
C PHE A 635 -11.77 42.00 -7.25
N ARG A 636 -11.70 41.44 -8.47
CA ARG A 636 -12.25 42.09 -9.66
C ARG A 636 -13.74 41.78 -9.90
N ASN A 637 -14.32 40.81 -9.21
CA ASN A 637 -15.73 40.42 -9.34
C ASN A 637 -16.68 41.59 -8.97
N PRO A 638 -17.73 41.88 -9.79
CA PRO A 638 -18.67 42.97 -9.52
C PRO A 638 -19.38 42.87 -8.15
N ALA A 639 -19.77 41.67 -7.69
CA ALA A 639 -20.42 41.48 -6.40
C ALA A 639 -19.48 41.73 -5.22
N TYR A 640 -18.18 41.39 -5.37
CA TYR A 640 -17.16 41.80 -4.41
C TYR A 640 -17.00 43.32 -4.41
N LYS A 641 -16.83 43.96 -5.58
CA LYS A 641 -16.69 45.42 -5.68
C LYS A 641 -17.90 46.19 -5.11
N ALA A 642 -19.10 45.68 -5.28
CA ALA A 642 -20.32 46.29 -4.75
C ALA A 642 -20.46 46.19 -3.22
N SER A 643 -19.71 45.29 -2.57
CA SER A 643 -19.69 45.09 -1.12
C SER A 643 -18.40 45.60 -0.43
N ALA A 644 -17.30 45.71 -1.19
CA ALA A 644 -16.01 46.14 -0.70
C ALA A 644 -16.04 47.57 -0.13
N GLY A 645 -15.63 47.72 1.13
CA GLY A 645 -15.60 49.01 1.83
C GLY A 645 -16.91 49.43 2.49
N ASN A 646 -18.03 48.72 2.25
CA ASN A 646 -19.32 49.03 2.89
C ASN A 646 -19.35 48.66 4.39
N HIS A 647 -18.43 47.84 4.85
CA HIS A 647 -18.28 47.44 6.25
C HIS A 647 -16.83 47.58 6.69
N VAL A 648 -16.60 48.30 7.80
CA VAL A 648 -15.28 48.62 8.33
C VAL A 648 -15.17 48.04 9.74
N PHE A 649 -14.49 46.90 9.85
CA PHE A 649 -14.39 46.09 11.07
C PHE A 649 -13.01 46.13 11.74
N THR A 650 -12.02 46.77 11.11
CA THR A 650 -10.62 46.82 11.57
C THR A 650 -9.98 48.16 11.24
N ASP A 651 -9.03 48.60 12.07
CA ASP A 651 -8.19 49.77 11.80
C ASP A 651 -7.17 49.48 10.69
N SER A 652 -7.44 50.03 9.49
CA SER A 652 -6.59 49.91 8.30
C SER A 652 -5.37 50.85 8.29
N SER A 653 -5.27 51.82 9.20
CA SER A 653 -4.23 52.87 9.16
C SER A 653 -2.78 52.37 9.27
N ALA A 654 -2.58 51.17 9.83
CA ALA A 654 -1.30 50.48 9.91
C ALA A 654 -1.51 48.94 9.88
N GLN A 655 -2.31 48.45 8.91
CA GLN A 655 -2.55 47.01 8.77
C GLN A 655 -1.35 46.30 8.14
N THR A 656 -1.04 45.09 8.62
CA THR A 656 -0.07 44.18 8.00
C THR A 656 -0.73 42.85 7.63
N GLY A 657 -0.20 42.22 6.59
CA GLY A 657 -0.64 40.93 6.12
C GLY A 657 0.47 40.15 5.42
N ILE A 658 0.16 38.91 5.10
CA ILE A 658 1.04 38.01 4.35
C ILE A 658 0.21 37.24 3.32
N LEU A 659 0.76 37.19 2.10
CA LEU A 659 0.33 36.26 1.08
C LEU A 659 1.24 35.03 1.16
N SER A 660 0.68 33.85 1.42
CA SER A 660 1.47 32.66 1.77
C SER A 660 0.96 31.36 1.15
N GLN A 661 1.81 30.34 1.20
CA GLN A 661 1.51 28.95 0.83
C GLN A 661 1.99 28.00 1.91
N SER A 662 1.23 26.94 2.18
CA SER A 662 1.68 25.83 3.03
C SER A 662 3.02 25.29 2.54
N PHE A 663 4.00 25.21 3.44
CA PHE A 663 5.33 24.66 3.22
C PHE A 663 5.47 23.30 3.93
N ALA A 664 5.17 23.26 5.23
CA ALA A 664 5.18 22.04 6.02
C ALA A 664 3.91 21.92 6.88
N GLU A 665 3.44 20.68 7.09
CA GLU A 665 2.34 20.35 8.00
C GLU A 665 2.77 19.14 8.84
N ILE A 666 2.60 19.26 10.17
CA ILE A 666 2.88 18.21 11.14
C ILE A 666 1.58 17.92 11.88
N MET A 667 1.16 16.66 11.88
CA MET A 667 0.02 16.18 12.66
C MET A 667 0.56 15.29 13.78
N PHE A 668 0.52 15.78 15.02
CA PHE A 668 1.05 15.08 16.20
C PHE A 668 0.06 14.06 16.73
N ASP A 669 -1.23 14.39 16.69
CA ASP A 669 -2.33 13.48 17.01
C ASP A 669 -3.54 13.73 16.09
N PRO A 670 -3.71 12.96 15.00
CA PRO A 670 -4.83 13.13 14.09
C PRO A 670 -6.20 12.86 14.72
N ILE A 671 -6.28 11.90 15.66
CA ILE A 671 -7.55 11.43 16.22
C ILE A 671 -8.05 12.40 17.29
N ALA A 672 -7.15 12.95 18.11
CA ALA A 672 -7.48 14.08 18.97
C ALA A 672 -7.89 15.31 18.15
N PHE A 673 -7.20 15.60 17.04
CA PHE A 673 -7.51 16.72 16.17
C PHE A 673 -8.92 16.61 15.55
N GLU A 674 -9.30 15.44 15.03
CA GLU A 674 -10.64 15.24 14.47
C GLU A 674 -11.76 15.29 15.52
N LYS A 675 -11.50 14.83 16.76
CA LYS A 675 -12.48 14.91 17.87
C LYS A 675 -12.87 16.34 18.25
N LEU A 676 -12.13 17.36 17.80
CA LEU A 676 -12.56 18.77 17.91
C LEU A 676 -13.76 19.08 16.99
N GLY A 677 -13.85 18.44 15.82
CA GLY A 677 -14.91 18.68 14.85
C GLY A 677 -14.99 20.15 14.43
N LYS A 678 -16.12 20.80 14.71
CA LYS A 678 -16.35 22.25 14.49
C LYS A 678 -16.21 23.10 15.76
N LYS A 679 -15.72 22.55 16.87
CA LYS A 679 -15.40 23.36 18.05
C LYS A 679 -14.24 24.30 17.70
N PRO A 680 -14.18 25.51 18.28
CA PRO A 680 -12.98 26.32 18.19
C PRO A 680 -11.82 25.55 18.81
N ALA A 681 -10.83 25.20 17.99
CA ALA A 681 -9.52 24.87 18.50
C ALA A 681 -8.89 26.15 19.04
N VAL A 682 -8.17 26.06 20.16
CA VAL A 682 -7.39 27.21 20.62
C VAL A 682 -6.15 27.28 19.74
N LEU A 683 -6.14 28.26 18.85
CA LEU A 683 -5.12 28.43 17.84
C LEU A 683 -4.08 29.45 18.32
N GLN A 684 -2.81 29.04 18.29
CA GLN A 684 -1.72 30.01 18.28
C GLN A 684 -1.34 30.33 16.83
N VAL A 685 -1.22 31.62 16.51
CA VAL A 685 -0.72 32.15 15.25
C VAL A 685 0.59 32.86 15.51
N LEU A 686 1.59 32.70 14.65
CA LEU A 686 2.76 33.58 14.58
C LEU A 686 2.88 34.16 13.17
N LEU A 687 2.87 35.50 13.07
CA LEU A 687 3.32 36.24 11.89
C LEU A 687 4.79 36.62 12.09
N ALA A 688 5.68 35.94 11.38
CA ALA A 688 7.12 36.12 11.48
C ALA A 688 7.59 37.21 10.51
N ARG A 689 8.09 38.32 11.04
CA ARG A 689 8.59 39.45 10.25
C ARG A 689 10.02 39.19 9.79
N SER A 690 10.33 39.51 8.54
CA SER A 690 11.70 39.49 8.02
C SER A 690 12.50 40.71 8.47
N ARG A 691 13.79 40.52 8.76
CA ARG A 691 14.79 41.57 8.97
C ARG A 691 15.16 42.33 7.70
N ALA A 692 14.98 41.70 6.53
CA ALA A 692 15.41 42.20 5.22
C ALA A 692 14.26 42.32 4.20
N GLY A 693 13.00 42.27 4.68
CA GLY A 693 11.80 42.21 3.84
C GLY A 693 11.51 40.80 3.31
N ALA A 694 10.28 40.55 2.87
CA ALA A 694 9.83 39.24 2.40
C ALA A 694 10.47 38.81 1.07
N HIS A 695 10.96 39.74 0.25
CA HIS A 695 11.74 39.39 -0.94
C HIS A 695 13.13 38.80 -0.63
N SER A 696 13.56 38.86 0.64
CA SER A 696 14.79 38.26 1.17
C SER A 696 14.45 37.05 2.06
N ASP A 697 13.55 36.19 1.55
CA ASP A 697 12.95 35.05 2.27
C ASP A 697 13.97 34.14 2.99
N PRO A 698 13.56 33.44 4.06
CA PRO A 698 14.33 32.34 4.62
C PRO A 698 14.56 31.25 3.55
N SER A 699 15.72 30.59 3.58
CA SER A 699 15.99 29.51 2.64
C SER A 699 15.06 28.31 2.89
N GLU A 700 14.91 27.44 1.89
CA GLU A 700 14.15 26.19 2.04
C GLU A 700 14.66 25.35 3.22
N ALA A 701 15.99 25.29 3.39
CA ALA A 701 16.64 24.62 4.53
C ALA A 701 16.34 25.29 5.89
N ASP A 702 16.19 26.63 5.96
CA ASP A 702 15.78 27.33 7.20
C ASP A 702 14.35 26.95 7.59
N LEU A 703 13.45 26.82 6.60
CA LEU A 703 12.06 26.44 6.81
C LEU A 703 11.90 24.95 7.16
N GLU A 704 12.70 24.07 6.57
CA GLU A 704 12.80 22.65 6.97
C GLU A 704 13.31 22.52 8.41
N ALA A 705 14.43 23.17 8.74
CA ALA A 705 14.97 23.17 10.10
C ALA A 705 13.98 23.76 11.12
N ARG A 706 13.19 24.76 10.73
CA ARG A 706 12.10 25.31 11.54
C ARG A 706 11.00 24.29 11.80
N ALA A 707 10.52 23.60 10.76
CA ALA A 707 9.50 22.57 10.89
C ALA A 707 9.98 21.40 11.75
N ASP A 708 11.19 20.90 11.54
CA ASP A 708 11.82 19.84 12.34
C ASP A 708 11.96 20.22 13.82
N HIS A 709 12.32 21.47 14.10
CA HIS A 709 12.44 21.99 15.47
C HIS A 709 11.08 22.03 16.18
N VAL A 710 10.03 22.53 15.50
CA VAL A 710 8.66 22.50 16.04
C VAL A 710 8.15 21.06 16.19
N GLY A 711 8.48 20.16 15.27
CA GLY A 711 8.20 18.73 15.37
C GLY A 711 8.80 18.09 16.64
N LYS A 712 10.03 18.46 17.00
CA LYS A 712 10.69 17.96 18.23
C LYS A 712 10.10 18.56 19.51
N ILE A 713 9.66 19.81 19.49
CA ILE A 713 9.07 20.48 20.68
C ILE A 713 7.60 20.09 20.89
N GLY A 714 6.84 19.89 19.82
CA GLY A 714 5.42 19.55 19.84
C GLY A 714 5.10 18.11 20.23
N ALA A 715 6.03 17.17 19.99
CA ALA A 715 5.86 15.76 20.29
C ALA A 715 5.52 15.53 21.77
N GLY A 716 4.50 14.70 22.06
CA GLY A 716 4.06 14.41 23.44
C GLY A 716 3.50 15.60 24.22
N THR A 717 3.00 16.63 23.52
CA THR A 717 2.34 17.79 24.15
C THR A 717 0.90 17.92 23.67
N GLY A 718 0.16 18.90 24.21
CA GLY A 718 -1.19 19.23 23.72
C GLY A 718 -1.25 19.84 22.31
N LEU A 719 -0.12 20.07 21.63
CA LEU A 719 -0.10 20.54 20.25
C LEU A 719 -0.53 19.40 19.32
N LEU A 720 -1.71 19.51 18.71
CA LEU A 720 -2.27 18.46 17.86
C LEU A 720 -1.82 18.58 16.41
N ARG A 721 -1.70 19.81 15.91
CA ARG A 721 -1.37 20.12 14.51
C ARG A 721 -0.54 21.39 14.42
N TYR A 722 0.44 21.40 13.53
CA TYR A 722 1.24 22.56 13.15
C TYR A 722 1.24 22.74 11.63
N VAL A 723 1.14 23.98 11.16
CA VAL A 723 1.31 24.33 9.74
C VAL A 723 2.24 25.54 9.63
N LEU A 724 3.35 25.35 8.91
CA LEU A 724 4.27 26.40 8.49
C LEU A 724 3.92 26.83 7.07
N ASN A 725 3.67 28.13 6.88
CA ASN A 725 3.42 28.73 5.57
C ASN A 725 4.57 29.70 5.24
N ARG A 726 5.12 29.58 4.04
CA ARG A 726 6.10 30.55 3.51
C ARG A 726 5.39 31.66 2.74
N ALA A 727 5.99 32.85 2.69
CA ALA A 727 5.47 33.94 1.89
C ALA A 727 5.50 33.63 0.38
N VAL A 728 4.67 34.31 -0.39
CA VAL A 728 4.56 34.23 -1.86
C VAL A 728 4.44 35.67 -2.39
N VAL A 729 5.55 36.40 -2.30
CA VAL A 729 5.59 37.85 -2.60
C VAL A 729 6.35 38.10 -3.90
N SER A 730 5.63 38.35 -4.99
CA SER A 730 6.22 38.95 -6.19
C SER A 730 6.51 40.43 -5.95
N SER A 731 7.42 41.02 -6.73
CA SER A 731 7.69 42.47 -6.78
C SER A 731 6.48 43.34 -7.23
N THR A 732 5.30 42.72 -7.36
CA THR A 732 4.06 43.32 -7.83
C THR A 732 2.88 43.00 -6.90
N VAL A 733 3.11 42.47 -5.70
CA VAL A 733 2.04 42.03 -4.77
C VAL A 733 1.00 43.12 -4.51
N GLU A 734 1.42 44.38 -4.44
CA GLU A 734 0.57 45.54 -4.20
C GLU A 734 -0.50 45.74 -5.30
N SER A 735 -0.18 45.45 -6.57
CA SER A 735 -1.13 45.60 -7.69
C SER A 735 -2.26 44.57 -7.68
N ILE A 736 -2.13 43.50 -6.90
CA ILE A 736 -3.22 42.54 -6.64
C ILE A 736 -4.35 43.22 -5.86
N PHE A 737 -3.99 44.12 -4.93
CA PHE A 737 -4.88 44.78 -4.00
C PHE A 737 -5.27 46.21 -4.41
N GLU A 738 -4.72 46.73 -5.50
CA GLU A 738 -5.03 48.05 -6.04
C GLU A 738 -6.55 48.23 -6.29
N GLY A 739 -7.14 49.28 -5.69
CA GLY A 739 -8.58 49.53 -5.75
C GLY A 739 -9.43 48.63 -4.86
N THR A 740 -8.83 47.99 -3.86
CA THR A 740 -9.52 47.22 -2.79
C THR A 740 -9.28 47.87 -1.41
N PRO A 741 -10.07 47.52 -0.37
CA PRO A 741 -9.83 47.97 1.00
C PRO A 741 -8.45 47.57 1.56
N PHE A 742 -7.76 46.60 0.96
CA PHE A 742 -6.46 46.10 1.39
C PHE A 742 -5.27 46.76 0.65
N SER A 743 -5.52 47.82 -0.12
CA SER A 743 -4.49 48.56 -0.87
C SER A 743 -3.49 49.32 0.02
N THR A 744 -3.82 49.53 1.30
CA THR A 744 -2.95 50.20 2.29
C THR A 744 -2.28 49.23 3.27
N THR A 745 -2.52 47.92 3.12
CA THR A 745 -1.97 46.87 3.96
C THR A 745 -0.50 46.60 3.57
N ASP A 746 0.40 46.51 4.55
CA ASP A 746 1.79 46.06 4.31
C ASP A 746 1.84 44.55 4.10
N TRP A 747 2.07 44.15 2.84
CA TRP A 747 2.23 42.76 2.37
C TRP A 747 3.69 42.30 2.24
N THR A 748 4.65 43.17 2.53
CA THR A 748 6.06 43.01 2.10
C THR A 748 7.03 42.72 3.24
N THR A 749 6.60 42.81 4.49
CA THR A 749 7.50 42.64 5.65
C THR A 749 7.39 41.29 6.36
N MET A 750 6.33 40.51 6.12
CA MET A 750 6.10 39.19 6.72
C MET A 750 6.57 38.07 5.79
N SER A 751 7.44 37.19 6.31
CA SER A 751 8.09 36.12 5.53
C SER A 751 7.57 34.71 5.85
N ALA A 752 6.97 34.50 7.03
CA ALA A 752 6.32 33.24 7.35
C ALA A 752 5.09 33.43 8.24
N PHE A 753 4.16 32.48 8.15
CA PHE A 753 2.95 32.41 8.95
C PHE A 753 2.81 31.00 9.52
N GLU A 754 2.89 30.88 10.83
CA GLU A 754 2.80 29.61 11.55
C GLU A 754 1.47 29.50 12.28
N GLN A 755 0.87 28.32 12.24
CA GLN A 755 -0.41 28.01 12.89
C GLN A 755 -0.26 26.76 13.75
N TYR A 756 -0.76 26.79 14.98
CA TYR A 756 -0.64 25.73 15.98
C TYR A 756 -2.03 25.47 16.59
N TRP A 757 -2.55 24.25 16.50
CA TRP A 757 -3.86 23.87 17.03
C TRP A 757 -3.74 23.05 18.31
N PHE A 758 -4.48 23.45 19.34
CA PHE A 758 -4.60 22.78 20.63
C PHE A 758 -6.07 22.45 20.93
N PRO A 759 -6.35 21.45 21.78
CA PRO A 759 -7.74 21.07 22.10
C PRO A 759 -8.46 22.09 22.98
N ASP A 760 -7.72 22.82 23.80
CA ASP A 760 -8.23 23.75 24.82
C ASP A 760 -7.15 24.76 25.24
N ARG A 761 -7.56 25.74 26.06
CA ARG A 761 -6.68 26.83 26.54
C ARG A 761 -5.62 26.34 27.53
N GLU A 762 -5.95 25.34 28.35
CA GLU A 762 -5.02 24.79 29.35
C GLU A 762 -3.82 24.13 28.66
N SER A 763 -4.07 23.39 27.59
CA SER A 763 -3.05 22.79 26.73
C SER A 763 -2.10 23.82 26.12
N VAL A 764 -2.59 24.99 25.69
CA VAL A 764 -1.71 26.09 25.21
C VAL A 764 -0.84 26.63 26.33
N ILE A 765 -1.42 26.86 27.51
CA ILE A 765 -0.70 27.43 28.66
C ILE A 765 0.38 26.46 29.17
N SER A 766 0.05 25.17 29.33
CA SER A 766 1.02 24.10 29.63
C SER A 766 2.12 24.07 28.58
N PHE A 767 1.76 24.01 27.29
CA PHE A 767 2.73 23.95 26.20
C PHE A 767 3.71 25.14 26.19
N LEU A 768 3.27 26.36 26.45
CA LEU A 768 4.14 27.54 26.40
C LEU A 768 4.96 27.77 27.68
N SER A 769 4.45 27.32 28.83
CA SER A 769 5.09 27.54 30.14
C SER A 769 6.07 26.44 30.54
N GLU A 770 5.78 25.18 30.20
CA GLU A 770 6.65 24.04 30.55
C GLU A 770 8.06 24.18 29.97
N ASN A 771 9.08 23.96 30.81
CA ASN A 771 10.49 23.89 30.40
C ASN A 771 10.97 25.07 29.53
N GLU A 772 10.39 26.26 29.73
CA GLU A 772 10.61 27.46 28.90
C GLU A 772 10.43 27.21 27.39
N ARG A 773 9.48 26.34 27.00
CA ARG A 773 9.19 26.01 25.60
C ARG A 773 8.88 27.24 24.74
N SER A 774 8.19 28.25 25.28
CA SER A 774 8.06 29.56 24.62
C SER A 774 9.41 30.13 24.16
N GLY A 775 10.39 30.22 25.06
CA GLY A 775 11.76 30.64 24.72
C GLY A 775 12.44 29.75 23.67
N LYS A 776 12.20 28.43 23.71
CA LYS A 776 12.73 27.48 22.72
C LYS A 776 12.06 27.59 21.35
N ILE A 777 10.76 27.87 21.29
CA ILE A 777 10.04 28.02 20.02
C ILE A 777 10.43 29.35 19.37
N PHE A 778 10.43 30.46 20.12
CA PHE A 778 10.60 31.80 19.54
C PHE A 778 12.07 32.26 19.52
N GLY A 779 12.94 31.72 20.38
CA GLY A 779 14.38 31.98 20.35
C GLY A 779 15.16 31.21 19.28
N THR A 780 14.57 30.16 18.68
CA THR A 780 15.17 29.35 17.59
C THR A 780 14.49 29.62 16.24
N LEU A 781 14.00 30.84 16.03
CA LEU A 781 13.58 31.28 14.70
C LEU A 781 14.80 31.40 13.76
N PRO A 782 14.61 31.20 12.44
CA PRO A 782 15.61 31.53 11.42
C PRO A 782 16.23 32.92 11.64
N LYS A 783 17.54 33.05 11.42
CA LYS A 783 18.27 34.32 11.66
C LYS A 783 17.72 35.50 10.85
N SER A 784 17.03 35.23 9.75
CA SER A 784 16.33 36.22 8.91
C SER A 784 15.10 36.83 9.59
N PHE A 785 14.55 36.25 10.66
CA PHE A 785 13.36 36.76 11.34
C PHE A 785 13.68 37.79 12.45
N ASP A 786 12.86 38.81 12.56
CA ASP A 786 12.88 39.85 13.60
C ASP A 786 11.79 39.54 14.63
N LEU A 787 12.15 38.78 15.68
CA LEU A 787 11.21 38.44 16.76
C LEU A 787 10.63 39.69 17.46
N SER A 788 11.40 40.78 17.55
CA SER A 788 10.98 42.02 18.22
C SER A 788 9.88 42.79 17.48
N LYS A 789 9.58 42.38 16.23
CA LYS A 789 8.53 42.93 15.37
C LYS A 789 7.65 41.85 14.75
N SER A 790 7.84 40.61 15.18
CA SER A 790 6.92 39.50 14.92
C SER A 790 5.79 39.55 15.94
N PHE A 791 4.66 38.94 15.61
CA PHE A 791 3.45 39.05 16.43
C PHE A 791 2.74 37.71 16.52
N ALA A 792 2.13 37.42 17.68
CA ALA A 792 1.38 36.19 17.91
C ALA A 792 0.00 36.43 18.55
N VAL A 793 -1.01 35.73 18.02
CA VAL A 793 -2.35 35.61 18.62
C VAL A 793 -2.44 34.25 19.29
N ILE A 794 -3.07 34.17 20.47
CA ILE A 794 -3.66 32.93 20.99
C ILE A 794 -5.15 33.16 21.08
N GLY A 795 -5.94 32.42 20.31
CA GLY A 795 -7.35 32.72 20.10
C GLY A 795 -8.18 31.53 19.64
N ASP A 796 -9.48 31.61 19.85
CA ASP A 796 -10.41 30.58 19.40
C ASP A 796 -10.61 30.65 17.86
N GLU A 797 -10.47 29.52 17.16
CA GLU A 797 -10.70 29.45 15.71
C GLU A 797 -12.20 29.46 15.37
N ASN A 798 -12.68 30.57 14.82
CA ASN A 798 -14.01 30.70 14.24
C ASN A 798 -13.97 30.40 12.73
N ILE A 799 -14.47 29.22 12.34
CA ILE A 799 -14.57 28.80 10.93
C ILE A 799 -15.81 29.45 10.31
N VAL A 800 -15.61 30.49 9.52
CA VAL A 800 -16.71 31.30 8.94
C VAL A 800 -17.15 30.77 7.58
N VAL A 801 -16.21 30.38 6.72
CA VAL A 801 -16.48 29.73 5.43
C VAL A 801 -15.61 28.48 5.32
N GLU A 802 -16.26 27.35 5.07
CA GLU A 802 -15.64 26.07 4.79
C GLU A 802 -16.36 25.49 3.57
N LYS A 803 -15.63 25.29 2.46
CA LYS A 803 -16.16 24.67 1.24
C LYS A 803 -15.36 23.43 0.92
N GLU A 804 -16.02 22.42 0.34
CA GLU A 804 -15.29 21.26 -0.17
C GLU A 804 -14.20 21.69 -1.16
N LEU A 805 -13.09 20.96 -1.11
CA LEU A 805 -11.80 21.34 -1.68
C LEU A 805 -11.56 20.73 -3.07
N PHE A 806 -12.64 20.25 -3.69
CA PHE A 806 -12.69 19.66 -5.01
C PHE A 806 -12.92 20.73 -6.10
#